data_AF-A0A0B5F564-F1
#
_entry.id   AF-A0A0B5F564-F1
#
_cell.length_a   1.000
_cell.length_b   1.000
_cell.length_c   1.000
_cell.angle_alpha   90.00
_cell.angle_beta   90.00
_cell.angle_gamma   90.00
#
_symmetry.space_group_name_H-M   'P 1'
#
loop_
_entity.id
_entity.type
_entity.pdbx_description
1 polymer ?
#
loop_
_entity_poly.entity_id
_entity_poly.type
_entity_poly.pdbx_seq_one_letter_code
_entity_poly.pdbx_strand_id
1 'polypeptide(L)'
;MPSPAERGLSRREINARKRQSRRPSRHGSAAGAAPGPDYPREDGVGFPGLLDRAWRAALAAGELPAAVDALLTLDGHVPGDIQLRALRTADEAALKVLCGASWRGVRDGGQASGASAERAQVPPQDAVFDGEIALSTTGRILVRVPSQGPLAESGNLVAPALQVPWSAADLAAYRTESARAAARYSSAVVDCRQWLAAHSTQAREELLDLLKDAALRTAPFVLYQEDRQYTNFRDPNTLTGKTLWPGHPDCALSSLAGLPLDQWSDSEAVLVVCLTLLVRSASYARIEEANGTQLTPDHVGHLLEGVRRNYNAHSRGEAVPPAASARVADLDALAGALRARRTEVLGEVQLYREIHGPLMHKIERTAAPRGAAARHREAEVTARLTEALPLAGEDLGALAAHLAESPAWLTKPHGEFRTGLEALVHASVAASTEAFEADFAMSRGMRSLAGLREALRAQAWAEITDWGITDFFCCVVPDPAARRHFGDSVDRLADTAWAMSSRMQYNSWHFIAGNLPKVPAVVARDHFVPPTLPDIAFYSDQHHHGHVAAKVRFSIRSPQAVEIDGRRFNGFMDLRLLRCEGTPFGEQDLLAAHRVSAFVAGATGLAAELVAAGEEIEVTSFDSAWHGESVRAAVKARG
;
A
#
# COMPACT_ATOMS: atom_id res chain seq x y z
N MET A 1 -32.31 -8.78 -16.20
CA MET A 1 -33.15 -8.20 -17.29
C MET A 1 -32.65 -6.78 -17.59
N PRO A 2 -32.36 -6.40 -18.85
CA PRO A 2 -31.99 -5.02 -19.18
C PRO A 2 -33.12 -4.08 -18.77
N SER A 3 -32.78 -2.88 -18.29
CA SER A 3 -33.82 -1.88 -18.02
C SER A 3 -34.59 -1.56 -19.32
N PRO A 4 -35.84 -1.10 -19.25
CA PRO A 4 -36.60 -0.69 -20.43
C PRO A 4 -35.86 0.35 -21.30
N ALA A 5 -34.89 1.08 -20.74
CA ALA A 5 -34.07 2.08 -21.40
C ALA A 5 -32.85 1.52 -22.17
N GLU A 6 -32.57 0.21 -22.08
CA GLU A 6 -31.36 -0.43 -22.64
C GLU A 6 -31.67 -1.44 -23.77
N ARG A 7 -32.94 -1.63 -24.14
CA ARG A 7 -33.30 -2.49 -25.28
C ARG A 7 -32.95 -1.79 -26.59
N GLY A 8 -32.08 -2.41 -27.39
CA GLY A 8 -31.71 -1.95 -28.75
C GLY A 8 -30.41 -1.16 -28.85
N LEU A 9 -29.68 -0.96 -27.75
CA LEU A 9 -28.35 -0.34 -27.77
C LEU A 9 -27.25 -1.39 -27.88
N SER A 10 -26.21 -1.12 -28.67
CA SER A 10 -25.00 -1.93 -28.70
C SER A 10 -24.24 -1.83 -27.37
N ARG A 11 -23.46 -2.85 -27.01
CA ARG A 11 -22.61 -2.86 -25.81
C ARG A 11 -21.69 -1.62 -25.75
N ARG A 12 -21.23 -1.13 -26.90
CA ARG A 12 -20.43 0.10 -27.04
C ARG A 12 -21.20 1.36 -26.62
N GLU A 13 -22.49 1.48 -26.97
CA GLU A 13 -23.35 2.61 -26.61
C GLU A 13 -23.77 2.59 -25.14
N ILE A 14 -24.07 1.40 -24.61
CA ILE A 14 -24.31 1.19 -23.17
C ILE A 14 -23.06 1.59 -22.37
N ASN A 15 -21.88 1.22 -22.85
CA ASN A 15 -20.60 1.57 -22.22
C ASN A 15 -20.27 3.05 -22.36
N ALA A 16 -20.58 3.70 -23.49
CA ALA A 16 -20.42 5.15 -23.65
C ALA A 16 -21.28 5.95 -22.67
N ARG A 17 -22.52 5.51 -22.41
CA ARG A 17 -23.40 6.07 -21.37
C ARG A 17 -22.86 5.84 -19.96
N LYS A 18 -22.37 4.62 -19.67
CA LYS A 18 -21.71 4.31 -18.38
C LYS A 18 -20.43 5.14 -18.17
N ARG A 19 -19.68 5.47 -19.23
CA ARG A 19 -18.45 6.31 -19.20
C ARG A 19 -18.71 7.78 -18.87
N GLN A 20 -19.87 8.33 -19.21
CA GLN A 20 -20.28 9.69 -18.80
C GLN A 20 -20.57 9.77 -17.29
N SER A 21 -20.80 8.64 -16.64
CA SER A 21 -21.01 8.52 -15.20
C SER A 21 -19.71 8.00 -14.54
N ARG A 22 -19.04 8.82 -13.71
CA ARG A 22 -17.77 8.40 -13.05
C ARG A 22 -17.91 7.19 -12.10
N ARG A 23 -19.13 6.68 -11.91
CA ARG A 23 -19.49 5.35 -11.40
C ARG A 23 -20.77 4.92 -12.16
N PRO A 24 -20.88 3.72 -12.75
CA PRO A 24 -22.15 3.26 -13.31
C PRO A 24 -23.24 3.39 -12.24
N SER A 25 -24.27 4.19 -12.49
CA SER A 25 -25.32 4.37 -11.50
C SER A 25 -26.15 3.09 -11.36
N ARG A 26 -26.67 2.93 -10.15
CA ARG A 26 -27.43 1.78 -9.65
C ARG A 26 -28.65 1.42 -10.50
N HIS A 27 -29.18 2.35 -11.31
CA HIS A 27 -30.48 2.21 -12.00
C HIS A 27 -30.56 2.90 -13.38
N GLY A 28 -29.43 3.20 -14.05
CA GLY A 28 -29.45 3.88 -15.36
C GLY A 28 -29.61 5.41 -15.30
N SER A 29 -29.49 6.01 -14.12
CA SER A 29 -29.40 7.47 -13.90
C SER A 29 -27.96 8.01 -14.09
N ALA A 30 -27.78 9.33 -14.23
CA ALA A 30 -26.44 9.91 -14.31
C ALA A 30 -25.74 9.90 -12.92
N ALA A 31 -24.46 9.54 -12.85
CA ALA A 31 -23.70 9.65 -11.60
C ALA A 31 -23.43 11.11 -11.24
N GLY A 32 -23.44 11.42 -9.94
CA GLY A 32 -23.25 12.78 -9.42
C GLY A 32 -24.56 13.52 -9.10
N ALA A 33 -25.72 12.91 -9.35
CA ALA A 33 -27.04 13.46 -9.02
C ALA A 33 -27.56 13.05 -7.62
N ALA A 34 -26.77 12.30 -6.84
CA ALA A 34 -27.15 11.94 -5.48
C ALA A 34 -26.98 13.16 -4.55
N PRO A 35 -28.00 13.56 -3.78
CA PRO A 35 -27.96 14.74 -2.89
C PRO A 35 -26.96 14.59 -1.72
N GLY A 36 -26.37 13.41 -1.54
CA GLY A 36 -25.34 13.11 -0.55
C GLY A 36 -24.62 11.81 -0.86
N PRO A 37 -23.58 11.43 -0.10
CA PRO A 37 -22.93 10.13 -0.25
C PRO A 37 -23.93 9.00 0.01
N ASP A 38 -23.86 7.93 -0.79
CA ASP A 38 -24.75 6.76 -0.67
C ASP A 38 -24.78 6.16 0.74
N TYR A 39 -23.71 6.35 1.52
CA TYR A 39 -23.60 5.97 2.92
C TYR A 39 -22.92 7.11 3.69
N PRO A 40 -23.64 7.82 4.59
CA PRO A 40 -23.02 8.80 5.47
C PRO A 40 -22.00 8.10 6.37
N ARG A 41 -20.87 8.75 6.63
CA ARG A 41 -19.89 8.25 7.61
C ARG A 41 -20.52 8.34 8.99
N GLU A 42 -20.45 7.24 9.74
CA GLU A 42 -20.72 7.28 11.19
C GLU A 42 -19.65 8.12 11.87
N ASP A 43 -20.03 8.93 12.86
CA ASP A 43 -19.06 9.68 13.65
C ASP A 43 -18.16 8.71 14.44
N GLY A 44 -16.86 9.00 14.48
CA GLY A 44 -15.89 8.16 15.19
C GLY A 44 -15.41 6.90 14.46
N VAL A 45 -15.69 6.73 13.15
CA VAL A 45 -15.08 5.69 12.32
C VAL A 45 -13.82 6.15 11.58
N GLY A 46 -12.96 5.20 11.20
CA GLY A 46 -11.70 5.48 10.51
C GLY A 46 -10.66 6.19 11.39
N PHE A 47 -9.75 6.93 10.73
CA PHE A 47 -8.57 7.48 11.40
C PHE A 47 -8.88 8.42 12.58
N PRO A 48 -9.82 9.38 12.49
CA PRO A 48 -10.14 10.23 13.64
C PRO A 48 -10.60 9.45 14.87
N GLY A 49 -11.40 8.39 14.66
CA GLY A 49 -11.84 7.51 15.73
C GLY A 49 -10.70 6.69 16.35
N LEU A 50 -9.73 6.27 15.54
CA LEU A 50 -8.51 5.63 16.05
C LEU A 50 -7.68 6.59 16.91
N LEU A 51 -7.50 7.83 16.46
CA LEU A 51 -6.73 8.82 17.20
C LEU A 51 -7.35 9.14 18.56
N ASP A 52 -8.68 9.30 18.61
CA ASP A 52 -9.40 9.53 19.87
C ASP A 52 -9.26 8.33 20.84
N ARG A 53 -9.32 7.09 20.33
CA ARG A 53 -9.06 5.89 21.15
C ARG A 53 -7.63 5.85 21.69
N ALA A 54 -6.63 6.09 20.84
CA ALA A 54 -5.24 6.11 21.24
C ALA A 54 -4.96 7.20 22.28
N TRP A 55 -5.59 8.37 22.12
CA TRP A 55 -5.51 9.43 23.12
C TRP A 55 -6.12 9.01 24.46
N ARG A 56 -7.32 8.42 24.46
CA ARG A 56 -7.97 7.92 25.69
C ARG A 56 -7.17 6.81 26.37
N ALA A 57 -6.54 5.91 25.61
CA ALA A 57 -5.64 4.89 26.14
C ALA A 57 -4.43 5.53 26.82
N ALA A 58 -3.83 6.56 26.22
CA ALA A 58 -2.72 7.30 26.81
C ALA A 58 -3.12 8.01 28.12
N LEU A 59 -4.31 8.61 28.19
CA LEU A 59 -4.84 9.21 29.43
C LEU A 59 -5.04 8.17 30.55
N ALA A 60 -5.43 6.94 30.19
CA ALA A 60 -5.71 5.86 31.13
C ALA A 60 -4.46 5.12 31.62
N ALA A 61 -3.31 5.30 30.97
CA ALA A 61 -2.10 4.53 31.20
C ALA A 61 -1.45 4.76 32.58
N GLY A 62 -1.79 5.85 33.28
CA GLY A 62 -1.33 6.17 34.63
C GLY A 62 0.14 6.62 34.75
N GLU A 63 1.01 6.18 33.84
CA GLU A 63 2.43 6.54 33.80
C GLU A 63 2.85 7.06 32.42
N LEU A 64 3.82 7.98 32.41
CA LEU A 64 4.28 8.64 31.18
C LEU A 64 4.83 7.66 30.12
N PRO A 65 5.68 6.66 30.45
CA PRO A 65 6.17 5.72 29.44
C PRO A 65 5.05 4.91 28.79
N ALA A 66 4.08 4.44 29.56
CA ALA A 66 2.93 3.70 29.05
C ALA A 66 2.00 4.60 28.21
N ALA A 67 1.82 5.86 28.59
CA ALA A 67 1.09 6.84 27.79
C ALA A 67 1.79 7.09 26.45
N VAL A 68 3.11 7.28 26.45
CA VAL A 68 3.90 7.46 25.24
C VAL A 68 3.88 6.22 24.36
N ASP A 69 3.95 5.01 24.92
CA ASP A 69 3.82 3.76 24.16
C ASP A 69 2.46 3.63 23.47
N ALA A 70 1.37 3.95 24.16
CA ALA A 70 0.03 3.99 23.58
C ALA A 70 -0.05 4.99 22.40
N LEU A 71 0.59 6.16 22.50
CA LEU A 71 0.63 7.15 21.41
C LEU A 71 1.55 6.69 20.25
N LEU A 72 2.69 6.08 20.55
CA LEU A 72 3.65 5.59 19.55
C LEU A 72 3.08 4.43 18.75
N THR A 73 2.32 3.56 19.38
CA THR A 73 1.73 2.39 18.72
C THR A 73 0.33 2.66 18.16
N LEU A 74 -0.22 3.86 18.38
CA LEU A 74 -1.64 4.18 18.17
C LEU A 74 -2.54 3.10 18.79
N ASP A 75 -2.29 2.79 20.06
CA ASP A 75 -2.97 1.73 20.82
C ASP A 75 -2.82 0.35 20.14
N GLY A 76 -1.58 -0.03 19.81
CA GLY A 76 -1.25 -1.32 19.20
C GLY A 76 -1.63 -1.47 17.71
N HIS A 77 -2.01 -0.40 17.03
CA HIS A 77 -2.42 -0.45 15.61
C HIS A 77 -1.25 -0.27 14.63
N VAL A 78 -0.10 0.24 15.08
CA VAL A 78 1.13 0.38 14.30
C VAL A 78 2.38 0.04 15.13
N PRO A 79 3.48 -0.40 14.50
CA PRO A 79 4.78 -0.46 15.15
C PRO A 79 5.24 0.92 15.67
N GLY A 80 5.67 0.98 16.93
CA GLY A 80 6.08 2.23 17.58
C GLY A 80 7.32 2.88 16.95
N ASP A 81 8.19 2.11 16.28
CA ASP A 81 9.38 2.64 15.61
C ASP A 81 9.04 3.62 14.47
N ILE A 82 7.89 3.42 13.82
CA ILE A 82 7.45 4.29 12.73
C ILE A 82 7.21 5.70 13.27
N GLN A 83 6.52 5.78 14.41
CA GLN A 83 6.20 7.05 15.07
C GLN A 83 7.42 7.69 15.73
N LEU A 84 8.32 6.88 16.29
CA LEU A 84 9.62 7.40 16.78
C LEU A 84 10.41 8.06 15.64
N ARG A 85 10.38 7.50 14.42
CA ARG A 85 10.98 8.10 13.22
C ARG A 85 10.17 9.26 12.64
N ALA A 86 8.97 9.53 13.12
CA ALA A 86 8.13 10.66 12.70
C ALA A 86 8.37 11.92 13.55
N LEU A 87 8.97 11.78 14.73
CA LEU A 87 9.22 12.86 15.68
C LEU A 87 10.09 13.97 15.07
N ARG A 88 9.81 15.22 15.45
CA ARG A 88 10.74 16.32 15.17
C ARG A 88 12.03 16.09 15.95
N THR A 89 13.12 16.73 15.54
CA THR A 89 14.40 16.60 16.24
C THR A 89 14.27 16.98 17.72
N ALA A 90 13.51 18.03 18.02
CA ALA A 90 13.23 18.45 19.39
C ALA A 90 12.37 17.43 20.16
N ASP A 91 11.34 16.86 19.52
CA ASP A 91 10.47 15.87 20.16
C ASP A 91 11.22 14.57 20.45
N GLU A 92 12.07 14.11 19.52
CA GLU A 92 12.93 12.92 19.72
C GLU A 92 13.87 13.12 20.91
N ALA A 93 14.54 14.28 20.97
CA ALA A 93 15.44 14.61 22.09
C ALA A 93 14.68 14.66 23.43
N ALA A 94 13.46 15.21 23.43
CA ALA A 94 12.62 15.27 24.62
C ALA A 94 12.18 13.87 25.07
N LEU A 95 11.62 13.05 24.18
CA LEU A 95 11.17 11.69 24.54
C LEU A 95 12.32 10.77 24.91
N LYS A 96 13.51 10.96 24.34
CA LYS A 96 14.72 10.25 24.75
C LYS A 96 15.09 10.56 26.20
N VAL A 97 15.00 11.81 26.61
CA VAL A 97 15.31 12.24 27.98
C VAL A 97 14.22 11.80 28.95
N LEU A 98 12.96 12.04 28.60
CA LEU A 98 11.82 11.83 29.50
C LEU A 98 11.45 10.35 29.67
N CYS A 99 11.63 9.55 28.61
CA CYS A 99 11.13 8.17 28.53
C CYS A 99 12.17 7.16 28.06
N GLY A 100 13.41 7.58 27.75
CA GLY A 100 14.39 6.71 27.09
C GLY A 100 14.07 6.37 25.63
N ALA A 101 13.03 6.99 25.06
CA ALA A 101 12.48 6.60 23.76
C ALA A 101 13.17 7.34 22.60
N SER A 102 13.87 6.61 21.75
CA SER A 102 14.43 7.11 20.48
C SER A 102 14.54 5.97 19.48
N TRP A 103 14.25 6.25 18.20
CA TRP A 103 14.40 5.27 17.13
C TRP A 103 15.85 4.79 16.96
N ARG A 104 16.84 5.57 17.42
CA ARG A 104 18.27 5.23 17.33
C ARG A 104 18.70 4.15 18.33
N GLY A 105 17.86 3.84 19.33
CA GLY A 105 18.07 2.76 20.30
C GLY A 105 17.32 1.46 19.97
N VAL A 106 16.47 1.47 18.94
CA VAL A 106 15.67 0.32 18.52
C VAL A 106 16.52 -0.58 17.59
N ARG A 107 16.79 -1.81 18.02
CA ARG A 107 17.29 -2.87 17.12
C ARG A 107 16.07 -3.60 16.53
N ASP A 108 16.09 -3.93 15.23
CA ASP A 108 14.96 -4.55 14.51
C ASP A 108 14.38 -5.75 15.27
N GLY A 109 13.05 -5.79 15.44
CA GLY A 109 12.36 -6.95 16.04
C GLY A 109 11.22 -6.67 17.02
N GLY A 110 10.81 -5.42 17.22
CA GLY A 110 9.50 -5.14 17.85
C GLY A 110 9.47 -5.01 19.38
N GLN A 111 10.61 -4.78 20.03
CA GLN A 111 10.60 -4.18 21.36
C GLN A 111 11.54 -2.97 21.34
N ALA A 112 10.97 -1.78 21.57
CA ALA A 112 11.77 -0.66 22.05
C ALA A 112 12.59 -1.20 23.22
N SER A 113 13.91 -1.06 23.17
CA SER A 113 14.75 -1.50 24.28
C SER A 113 14.27 -0.76 25.52
N GLY A 114 13.52 -1.46 26.37
CA GLY A 114 13.01 -1.01 27.66
C GLY A 114 14.15 -0.88 28.66
N ALA A 115 15.25 -0.22 28.28
CA ALA A 115 16.14 0.38 29.24
C ALA A 115 15.45 1.67 29.73
N SER A 116 14.31 1.51 30.40
CA SER A 116 13.81 2.54 31.29
C SER A 116 14.87 2.65 32.38
N ALA A 117 15.77 3.62 32.25
CA ALA A 117 16.25 4.27 33.46
C ALA A 117 14.96 4.75 34.14
N GLU A 118 14.61 4.15 35.28
CA GLU A 118 13.45 4.57 36.06
C GLU A 118 13.57 6.07 36.29
N ARG A 119 12.80 6.85 35.51
CA ARG A 119 12.66 8.26 35.77
C ARG A 119 11.84 8.36 37.04
N ALA A 120 12.47 8.73 38.14
CA ALA A 120 11.75 9.06 39.36
C ALA A 120 10.66 10.09 39.01
N GLN A 121 9.42 9.85 39.47
CA GLN A 121 8.34 10.81 39.29
C GLN A 121 8.81 12.17 39.83
N VAL A 122 8.84 13.18 38.95
CA VAL A 122 9.24 14.54 39.34
C VAL A 122 8.06 15.14 40.09
N PRO A 123 8.17 15.42 41.40
CA PRO A 123 7.11 16.09 42.14
C PRO A 123 6.85 17.47 41.52
N PRO A 124 5.61 17.99 41.51
CA PRO A 124 5.31 19.30 40.93
C PRO A 124 6.17 20.43 41.49
N GLN A 125 6.57 20.37 42.77
CA GLN A 125 7.45 21.37 43.39
C GLN A 125 8.89 21.39 42.87
N ASP A 126 9.36 20.30 42.26
CA ASP A 126 10.72 20.17 41.73
C ASP A 126 10.77 20.36 40.20
N ALA A 127 9.61 20.61 39.58
CA ALA A 127 9.51 20.91 38.16
C ALA A 127 10.04 22.33 37.88
N VAL A 128 10.99 22.44 36.95
CA VAL A 128 11.52 23.73 36.48
C VAL A 128 10.93 24.17 35.14
N PHE A 129 10.18 23.28 34.49
CA PHE A 129 9.45 23.52 33.26
C PHE A 129 8.29 22.54 33.14
N ASP A 130 7.10 23.05 32.80
CA ASP A 130 5.93 22.24 32.50
C ASP A 130 5.81 22.08 30.98
N GLY A 131 6.22 20.91 30.51
CA GLY A 131 6.08 20.49 29.12
C GLY A 131 4.71 19.91 28.84
N GLU A 132 4.47 19.61 27.58
CA GLU A 132 3.21 19.05 27.09
C GLU A 132 3.48 17.93 26.10
N ILE A 133 2.65 16.89 26.11
CA ILE A 133 2.61 15.87 25.06
C ILE A 133 1.21 15.82 24.48
N ALA A 134 1.11 15.85 23.16
CA ALA A 134 -0.16 15.76 22.46
C ALA A 134 -0.08 14.82 21.25
N LEU A 135 -1.26 14.37 20.80
CA LEU A 135 -1.43 13.68 19.53
C LEU A 135 -2.06 14.65 18.52
N SER A 136 -1.43 14.81 17.35
CA SER A 136 -1.97 15.62 16.27
C SER A 136 -3.09 14.89 15.51
N THR A 137 -3.91 15.63 14.77
CA THR A 137 -4.92 15.07 13.86
C THR A 137 -4.34 14.30 12.67
N THR A 138 -3.03 14.45 12.42
CA THR A 138 -2.27 13.63 11.47
C THR A 138 -1.69 12.36 12.11
N GLY A 139 -1.91 12.18 13.41
CA GLY A 139 -1.43 11.07 14.20
C GLY A 139 0.01 11.19 14.67
N ARG A 140 0.68 12.35 14.56
CA ARG A 140 2.05 12.56 15.08
C ARG A 140 2.02 12.93 16.56
N ILE A 141 3.03 12.48 17.29
CA ILE A 141 3.28 12.97 18.65
C ILE A 141 3.97 14.32 18.57
N LEU A 142 3.48 15.28 19.35
CA LEU A 142 4.06 16.60 19.52
C LEU A 142 4.47 16.77 20.98
N VAL A 143 5.67 17.34 21.21
CA VAL A 143 6.15 17.64 22.55
C VAL A 143 6.44 19.13 22.66
N ARG A 144 5.88 19.79 23.68
CA ARG A 144 6.27 21.15 24.04
C ARG A 144 7.59 21.09 24.80
N VAL A 145 8.59 21.70 24.18
CA VAL A 145 9.92 21.89 24.74
C VAL A 145 10.12 23.34 25.22
N PRO A 146 11.12 23.65 26.06
CA PRO A 146 11.29 24.97 26.68
C PRO A 146 11.35 26.18 25.74
N SER A 147 11.71 25.98 24.47
CA SER A 147 11.80 27.04 23.45
C SER A 147 10.51 27.24 22.66
N GLN A 148 9.41 26.56 23.02
CA GLN A 148 8.15 26.57 22.28
C GLN A 148 6.97 27.06 23.14
N GLY A 149 6.01 27.71 22.46
CA GLY A 149 4.72 28.06 23.06
C GLY A 149 3.84 26.84 23.34
N PRO A 150 2.67 27.04 23.97
CA PRO A 150 1.70 25.97 24.23
C PRO A 150 1.27 25.22 22.95
N LEU A 151 1.11 23.90 23.01
CA LEU A 151 0.68 23.11 21.85
C LEU A 151 -0.75 23.44 21.41
N ALA A 152 -1.58 23.94 22.32
CA ALA A 152 -2.96 24.33 22.02
C ALA A 152 -3.06 25.36 20.88
N GLU A 153 -2.01 26.18 20.68
CA GLU A 153 -1.95 27.19 19.62
C GLU A 153 -1.72 26.59 18.22
N SER A 154 -1.36 25.30 18.11
CA SER A 154 -1.11 24.64 16.81
C SER A 154 -2.39 24.31 16.02
N GLY A 155 -3.56 24.34 16.68
CA GLY A 155 -4.88 24.13 16.07
C GLY A 155 -5.18 22.72 15.55
N ASN A 156 -4.22 21.78 15.61
CA ASN A 156 -4.32 20.47 14.98
C ASN A 156 -4.14 19.31 15.98
N LEU A 157 -4.68 19.45 17.19
CA LEU A 157 -4.63 18.42 18.23
C LEU A 157 -5.92 17.60 18.24
N VAL A 158 -5.80 16.31 18.60
CA VAL A 158 -6.96 15.42 18.80
C VAL A 158 -7.76 15.86 20.04
N ALA A 159 -7.06 16.26 21.10
CA ALA A 159 -7.60 16.64 22.39
C ALA A 159 -6.57 17.51 23.16
N PRO A 160 -6.93 18.12 24.31
CA PRO A 160 -6.01 18.90 25.12
C PRO A 160 -4.78 18.09 25.54
N ALA A 161 -3.60 18.72 25.53
CA ALA A 161 -2.32 18.05 25.79
C ALA A 161 -2.18 17.53 27.24
N LEU A 162 -1.40 16.46 27.40
CA LEU A 162 -0.95 15.92 28.69
C LEU A 162 0.18 16.80 29.24
N GLN A 163 0.05 17.24 30.49
CA GLN A 163 1.11 17.98 31.18
C GLN A 163 2.21 17.03 31.62
N VAL A 164 3.46 17.41 31.38
CA VAL A 164 4.64 16.62 31.73
C VAL A 164 5.63 17.53 32.46
N PRO A 165 5.85 17.33 33.78
CA PRO A 165 6.82 18.13 34.52
C PRO A 165 8.25 17.73 34.12
N TRP A 166 9.17 18.69 34.07
CA TRP A 166 10.59 18.48 33.78
C TRP A 166 11.45 18.93 34.97
N SER A 167 12.39 18.10 35.38
CA SER A 167 13.40 18.49 36.37
C SER A 167 14.54 19.32 35.72
N ALA A 168 15.36 19.95 36.56
CA ALA A 168 16.57 20.63 36.08
C ALA A 168 17.55 19.69 35.35
N ALA A 169 17.62 18.42 35.79
CA ALA A 169 18.43 17.39 35.16
C ALA A 169 17.90 17.03 33.77
N ASP A 170 16.57 16.87 33.63
CA ASP A 170 15.93 16.62 32.33
C ASP A 170 16.25 17.76 31.35
N LEU A 171 16.14 19.01 31.80
CA LEU A 171 16.41 20.18 30.96
C LEU A 171 17.88 20.23 30.49
N ALA A 172 18.84 19.91 31.36
CA ALA A 172 20.25 19.85 31.02
C ALA A 172 20.55 18.73 30.01
N ALA A 173 19.95 17.55 30.20
CA ALA A 173 20.07 16.42 29.30
C ALA A 173 19.47 16.74 27.92
N TYR A 174 18.29 17.36 27.89
CA TYR A 174 17.63 17.77 26.65
C TYR A 174 18.45 18.79 25.85
N ARG A 175 19.02 19.80 26.51
CA ARG A 175 19.90 20.78 25.83
C ARG A 175 21.08 20.09 25.15
N THR A 176 21.67 19.10 25.82
CA THR A 176 22.79 18.31 25.28
C THR A 176 22.36 17.49 24.06
N GLU A 177 21.24 16.77 24.16
CA GLU A 177 20.73 15.95 23.06
C GLU A 177 20.27 16.80 21.86
N SER A 178 19.57 17.90 22.11
CA SER A 178 19.14 18.86 21.08
C SER A 178 20.33 19.46 20.34
N ALA A 179 21.37 19.91 21.05
CA ALA A 179 22.59 20.44 20.43
C ALA A 179 23.32 19.41 19.57
N ARG A 180 23.41 18.16 20.04
CA ARG A 180 23.99 17.05 19.26
C ARG A 180 23.20 16.78 17.99
N ALA A 181 21.87 16.81 18.06
CA ALA A 181 21.02 16.55 16.93
C ALA A 181 21.08 17.69 15.89
N ALA A 182 21.08 18.94 16.34
CA ALA A 182 21.28 20.10 15.47
C ALA A 182 22.63 20.03 14.73
N ALA A 183 23.72 19.71 15.44
CA ALA A 183 25.04 19.57 14.82
C ALA A 183 25.08 18.47 13.75
N ARG A 184 24.44 17.32 13.99
CA ARG A 184 24.30 16.26 12.98
C ARG A 184 23.53 16.72 11.75
N TYR A 185 22.38 17.36 11.96
CA TYR A 185 21.57 17.86 10.85
C TYR A 185 22.34 18.88 10.00
N SER A 186 23.01 19.85 10.63
CA SER A 186 23.84 20.82 9.92
C SER A 186 24.96 20.14 9.11
N SER A 187 25.64 19.14 9.68
CA SER A 187 26.67 18.37 8.95
C SER A 187 26.07 17.63 7.75
N ALA A 188 24.88 17.03 7.90
CA ALA A 188 24.21 16.31 6.84
C ALA A 188 23.76 17.23 5.70
N VAL A 189 23.29 18.44 6.02
CA VAL A 189 22.94 19.47 5.03
C VAL A 189 24.16 19.86 4.19
N VAL A 190 25.31 20.11 4.83
CA VAL A 190 26.55 20.43 4.13
C VAL A 190 26.96 19.31 3.17
N ASP A 191 26.88 18.06 3.63
CA ASP A 191 27.23 16.88 2.82
C ASP A 191 26.27 16.69 1.63
N CYS A 192 24.95 16.86 1.84
CA CYS A 192 23.96 16.87 0.75
C CYS A 192 24.26 17.93 -0.30
N ARG A 193 24.59 19.16 0.12
CA ARG A 193 24.93 20.25 -0.79
C ARG A 193 26.21 19.97 -1.57
N GLN A 194 27.24 19.43 -0.91
CA GLN A 194 28.49 19.04 -1.57
C GLN A 194 28.27 17.94 -2.61
N TRP A 195 27.46 16.93 -2.28
CA TRP A 195 27.11 15.85 -3.21
C TRP A 195 26.33 16.37 -4.43
N LEU A 196 25.36 17.28 -4.23
CA LEU A 196 24.64 17.92 -5.33
C LEU A 196 25.54 18.85 -6.16
N ALA A 197 26.47 19.56 -5.54
CA ALA A 197 27.41 20.45 -6.23
C ALA A 197 28.42 19.69 -7.10
N ALA A 198 28.71 18.42 -6.76
CA ALA A 198 29.54 17.54 -7.58
C ALA A 198 28.84 17.08 -8.88
N HIS A 199 27.52 17.25 -8.99
CA HIS A 199 26.75 16.95 -10.20
C HIS A 199 26.70 18.17 -11.12
N SER A 200 26.70 17.92 -12.44
CA SER A 200 26.44 18.98 -13.42
C SER A 200 25.00 19.51 -13.29
N THR A 201 24.73 20.71 -13.82
CA THR A 201 23.36 21.25 -13.87
C THR A 201 22.40 20.29 -14.57
N GLN A 202 22.81 19.74 -15.71
CA GLN A 202 22.02 18.75 -16.44
C GLN A 202 21.72 17.50 -15.58
N ALA A 203 22.72 16.95 -14.89
CA ALA A 203 22.51 15.77 -14.04
C ALA A 203 21.55 16.07 -12.88
N ARG A 204 21.55 17.30 -12.34
CA ARG A 204 20.57 17.72 -11.31
C ARG A 204 19.16 17.84 -11.89
N GLU A 205 19.01 18.35 -13.12
CA GLU A 205 17.72 18.40 -13.80
C GLU A 205 17.16 17.00 -14.07
N GLU A 206 18.01 16.07 -14.51
CA GLU A 206 17.66 14.65 -14.71
C GLU A 206 17.21 13.98 -13.40
N LEU A 207 17.85 14.31 -12.26
CA LEU A 207 17.39 13.88 -10.94
C LEU A 207 16.00 14.46 -10.61
N LEU A 208 15.77 15.75 -10.84
CA LEU A 208 14.46 16.35 -10.61
C LEU A 208 13.37 15.73 -11.48
N ASP A 209 13.66 15.44 -12.74
CA ASP A 209 12.72 14.76 -13.65
C ASP A 209 12.38 13.35 -13.17
N LEU A 210 13.39 12.58 -12.76
CA LEU A 210 13.21 11.28 -12.15
C LEU A 210 12.31 11.36 -10.91
N LEU A 211 12.56 12.33 -10.02
CA LEU A 211 11.80 12.46 -8.77
C LEU A 211 10.38 12.97 -8.99
N LYS A 212 10.14 13.84 -9.98
CA LYS A 212 8.79 14.25 -10.39
C LYS A 212 7.98 13.09 -10.93
N ASP A 213 8.58 12.24 -11.78
CA ASP A 213 7.93 11.01 -12.26
C ASP A 213 7.72 10.02 -11.10
N ALA A 214 8.70 9.85 -10.21
CA ALA A 214 8.56 9.01 -9.03
C ALA A 214 7.40 9.45 -8.14
N ALA A 215 7.28 10.76 -7.84
CA ALA A 215 6.19 11.31 -7.03
C ALA A 215 4.82 11.10 -7.69
N LEU A 216 4.72 11.32 -9.02
CA LEU A 216 3.50 11.13 -9.79
C LEU A 216 3.02 9.66 -9.82
N ARG A 217 3.97 8.73 -9.92
CA ARG A 217 3.69 7.31 -10.19
C ARG A 217 3.66 6.43 -8.94
N THR A 218 4.16 6.92 -7.81
CA THR A 218 4.07 6.24 -6.51
C THR A 218 2.66 6.38 -5.94
N ALA A 219 2.21 5.39 -5.16
CA ALA A 219 0.96 5.55 -4.42
C ALA A 219 1.06 6.71 -3.41
N PRO A 220 -0.05 7.12 -2.78
CA PRO A 220 -0.05 8.16 -1.75
C PRO A 220 1.03 8.00 -0.68
N PHE A 221 1.83 9.04 -0.46
CA PHE A 221 2.82 9.12 0.61
C PHE A 221 2.88 10.52 1.24
N VAL A 222 3.31 10.57 2.50
CA VAL A 222 3.51 11.77 3.31
C VAL A 222 4.87 11.63 4.00
N LEU A 223 5.76 12.60 3.81
CA LEU A 223 7.09 12.65 4.42
C LEU A 223 7.21 13.94 5.22
N TYR A 224 8.01 13.92 6.27
CA TYR A 224 8.20 15.09 7.13
C TYR A 224 9.65 15.57 7.09
N GLN A 225 9.86 16.88 7.25
CA GLN A 225 11.14 17.46 7.64
C GLN A 225 10.86 18.51 8.70
N GLU A 226 11.08 18.14 9.96
CA GLU A 226 10.61 18.87 11.13
C GLU A 226 9.09 19.10 11.06
N ASP A 227 8.68 20.37 10.89
CA ASP A 227 7.28 20.79 10.73
C ASP A 227 6.82 20.84 9.26
N ARG A 228 7.73 20.69 8.29
CA ARG A 228 7.38 20.68 6.85
C ARG A 228 6.83 19.32 6.44
N GLN A 229 5.82 19.34 5.57
CA GLN A 229 5.20 18.14 4.99
C GLN A 229 5.42 18.10 3.48
N TYR A 230 5.96 16.97 3.00
CA TYR A 230 6.09 16.64 1.58
C TYR A 230 5.15 15.48 1.24
N THR A 231 4.13 15.73 0.44
CA THR A 231 3.15 14.69 0.09
C THR A 231 2.74 14.83 -1.36
N ASN A 232 2.32 13.71 -1.98
CA ASN A 232 1.60 13.67 -3.26
C ASN A 232 0.08 13.42 -3.06
N PHE A 233 -0.40 13.53 -1.81
CA PHE A 233 -1.70 13.07 -1.34
C PHE A 233 -2.39 14.08 -0.42
N ARG A 234 -3.65 14.41 -0.75
CA ARG A 234 -4.53 15.35 -0.03
C ARG A 234 -3.94 16.76 0.12
N ASP A 235 -4.81 17.71 0.46
CA ASP A 235 -4.39 19.09 0.67
C ASP A 235 -3.89 19.32 2.10
N PRO A 236 -2.87 20.17 2.31
CA PRO A 236 -2.07 20.82 1.25
C PRO A 236 -1.09 19.84 0.59
N ASN A 237 -1.21 19.68 -0.74
CA ASN A 237 -0.35 18.82 -1.54
C ASN A 237 0.88 19.62 -2.00
N THR A 238 2.09 19.09 -1.81
CA THR A 238 3.35 19.83 -2.07
C THR A 238 4.28 19.13 -3.06
N LEU A 239 3.89 17.95 -3.55
CA LEU A 239 4.57 17.20 -4.60
C LEU A 239 3.60 16.82 -5.70
N THR A 240 4.16 16.62 -6.89
CA THR A 240 3.44 16.14 -8.07
C THR A 240 2.64 14.89 -7.72
N GLY A 241 1.34 14.92 -8.03
CA GLY A 241 0.41 13.84 -7.74
C GLY A 241 -0.88 14.03 -8.55
N LYS A 242 -2.00 13.51 -8.03
CA LYS A 242 -3.29 13.61 -8.73
C LYS A 242 -3.93 15.00 -8.64
N THR A 243 -3.66 15.74 -7.57
CA THR A 243 -4.24 17.08 -7.34
C THR A 243 -3.29 18.20 -7.77
N LEU A 244 -1.98 17.95 -7.75
CA LEU A 244 -0.95 18.91 -8.15
C LEU A 244 -0.23 18.39 -9.40
N TRP A 245 -0.42 19.08 -10.53
CA TRP A 245 0.10 18.65 -11.83
C TRP A 245 1.62 18.89 -11.96
N PRO A 246 2.34 18.09 -12.79
CA PRO A 246 3.78 18.27 -12.96
C PRO A 246 4.13 19.63 -13.58
N GLY A 247 4.84 20.49 -12.85
CA GLY A 247 5.19 21.85 -13.29
C GLY A 247 4.42 22.96 -12.56
N HIS A 248 3.51 22.62 -11.65
CA HIS A 248 2.84 23.61 -10.80
C HIS A 248 3.85 24.35 -9.90
N PRO A 249 3.76 25.67 -9.71
CA PRO A 249 4.69 26.43 -8.86
C PRO A 249 4.73 25.96 -7.40
N ASP A 250 3.59 25.57 -6.84
CA ASP A 250 3.50 25.00 -5.47
C ASP A 250 4.11 23.60 -5.32
N CYS A 251 4.55 22.95 -6.40
CA CYS A 251 5.25 21.67 -6.31
C CYS A 251 6.73 21.92 -5.96
N ALA A 252 7.15 21.41 -4.80
CA ALA A 252 8.51 21.61 -4.29
C ALA A 252 9.57 21.20 -5.33
N LEU A 253 9.42 20.04 -5.98
CA LEU A 253 10.39 19.57 -6.98
C LEU A 253 10.35 20.39 -8.29
N SER A 254 9.17 20.87 -8.70
CA SER A 254 9.04 21.68 -9.92
C SER A 254 9.62 23.08 -9.73
N SER A 255 9.47 23.66 -8.54
CA SER A 255 9.98 24.99 -8.22
C SER A 255 11.50 25.08 -8.30
N LEU A 256 12.23 23.97 -8.16
CA LEU A 256 13.68 23.90 -8.23
C LEU A 256 14.24 23.87 -9.67
N ALA A 257 13.39 23.60 -10.67
CA ALA A 257 13.83 23.45 -12.05
C ALA A 257 14.40 24.76 -12.59
N GLY A 258 15.62 24.71 -13.14
CA GLY A 258 16.33 25.88 -13.66
C GLY A 258 16.90 26.83 -12.59
N LEU A 259 16.66 26.59 -11.30
CA LEU A 259 17.24 27.38 -10.22
C LEU A 259 18.68 26.95 -9.89
N PRO A 260 19.61 27.89 -9.71
CA PRO A 260 20.94 27.61 -9.15
C PRO A 260 20.87 26.97 -7.75
N LEU A 261 21.78 26.03 -7.45
CA LEU A 261 21.79 25.27 -6.18
C LEU A 261 22.03 26.13 -4.92
N ASP A 262 22.68 27.28 -5.06
CA ASP A 262 22.85 28.25 -3.97
C ASP A 262 21.53 28.93 -3.59
N GLN A 263 20.52 28.91 -4.47
CA GLN A 263 19.17 29.41 -4.19
C GLN A 263 18.23 28.36 -3.58
N TRP A 264 18.61 27.07 -3.62
CA TRP A 264 17.82 26.03 -2.97
C TRP A 264 17.93 26.22 -1.45
N SER A 265 16.86 25.98 -0.71
CA SER A 265 16.91 25.88 0.75
C SER A 265 17.59 24.57 1.18
N ASP A 266 18.05 24.52 2.42
CA ASP A 266 18.68 23.32 2.97
C ASP A 266 17.73 22.12 2.99
N SER A 267 16.45 22.33 3.31
CA SER A 267 15.42 21.30 3.25
C SER A 267 15.23 20.74 1.83
N GLU A 268 15.29 21.60 0.80
CA GLU A 268 15.16 21.17 -0.60
C GLU A 268 16.37 20.33 -1.05
N ALA A 269 17.58 20.73 -0.66
CA ALA A 269 18.78 19.93 -0.92
C ALA A 269 18.69 18.54 -0.25
N VAL A 270 18.23 18.49 1.01
CA VAL A 270 18.03 17.22 1.73
C VAL A 270 16.91 16.38 1.10
N LEU A 271 15.79 16.99 0.71
CA LEU A 271 14.67 16.32 0.04
C LEU A 271 15.14 15.60 -1.23
N VAL A 272 15.83 16.31 -2.12
CA VAL A 272 16.30 15.75 -3.41
C VAL A 272 17.27 14.60 -3.18
N VAL A 273 18.23 14.76 -2.27
CA VAL A 273 19.20 13.70 -1.95
C VAL A 273 18.52 12.48 -1.35
N CYS A 274 17.68 12.64 -0.32
CA CYS A 274 17.05 11.52 0.36
C CYS A 274 16.11 10.74 -0.58
N LEU A 275 15.30 11.42 -1.39
CA LEU A 275 14.45 10.75 -2.38
C LEU A 275 15.28 10.02 -3.44
N THR A 276 16.40 10.61 -3.87
CA THR A 276 17.32 9.97 -4.83
C THR A 276 17.87 8.65 -4.27
N LEU A 277 18.36 8.65 -3.03
CA LEU A 277 18.86 7.45 -2.36
C LEU A 277 17.79 6.35 -2.25
N LEU A 278 16.56 6.72 -1.85
CA LEU A 278 15.43 5.79 -1.77
C LEU A 278 15.12 5.17 -3.14
N VAL A 279 14.95 6.00 -4.17
CA VAL A 279 14.64 5.55 -5.53
C VAL A 279 15.74 4.66 -6.09
N ARG A 280 17.02 5.00 -5.88
CA ARG A 280 18.14 4.19 -6.33
C ARG A 280 18.15 2.80 -5.71
N SER A 281 17.75 2.66 -4.43
CA SER A 281 17.82 1.37 -3.72
C SER A 281 16.84 0.29 -4.21
N ALA A 282 15.65 0.64 -4.72
CA ALA A 282 14.66 -0.36 -5.15
C ALA A 282 13.60 0.13 -6.15
N SER A 283 13.74 1.34 -6.70
CA SER A 283 12.75 2.14 -7.46
C SER A 283 11.81 2.97 -6.60
N TYR A 284 10.84 3.62 -7.25
CA TYR A 284 9.86 4.55 -6.69
C TYR A 284 9.15 4.00 -5.44
N ALA A 285 8.94 2.69 -5.39
CA ALA A 285 8.22 2.06 -4.29
C ALA A 285 8.94 2.15 -2.93
N ARG A 286 10.27 2.41 -2.89
CA ARG A 286 10.98 2.60 -1.62
C ARG A 286 10.55 3.88 -0.89
N ILE A 287 10.01 4.87 -1.60
CA ILE A 287 9.47 6.10 -0.99
C ILE A 287 8.35 5.75 0.01
N GLU A 288 7.57 4.71 -0.28
CA GLU A 288 6.45 4.26 0.56
C GLU A 288 6.91 3.68 1.91
N GLU A 289 8.18 3.27 2.02
CA GLU A 289 8.77 2.75 3.26
C GLU A 289 9.34 3.86 4.16
N ALA A 290 9.36 5.10 3.66
CA ALA A 290 9.63 6.30 4.45
C ALA A 290 8.33 7.04 4.85
N ASN A 291 7.16 6.53 4.46
CA ASN A 291 5.88 7.20 4.68
C ASN A 291 5.60 7.42 6.18
N GLY A 292 5.13 8.61 6.54
CA GLY A 292 4.90 9.00 7.92
C GLY A 292 6.16 9.32 8.72
N THR A 293 7.37 9.24 8.15
CA THR A 293 8.64 9.46 8.86
C THR A 293 9.35 10.76 8.45
N GLN A 294 10.34 11.16 9.24
CA GLN A 294 11.28 12.22 8.91
C GLN A 294 12.17 11.82 7.72
N LEU A 295 12.36 12.73 6.79
CA LEU A 295 13.19 12.56 5.61
C LEU A 295 14.53 13.27 5.82
N THR A 296 15.47 12.56 6.45
CA THR A 296 16.86 13.01 6.62
C THR A 296 17.84 11.88 6.26
N PRO A 297 19.12 12.18 5.99
CA PRO A 297 20.10 11.16 5.64
C PRO A 297 20.25 10.07 6.73
N ASP A 298 20.11 10.45 8.01
CA ASP A 298 20.11 9.51 9.14
C ASP A 298 18.94 8.51 9.07
N HIS A 299 17.72 8.97 8.77
CA HIS A 299 16.54 8.12 8.65
C HIS A 299 16.62 7.22 7.41
N VAL A 300 17.09 7.76 6.28
CA VAL A 300 17.35 6.97 5.07
C VAL A 300 18.42 5.93 5.33
N GLY A 301 19.54 6.28 5.96
CA GLY A 301 20.60 5.35 6.32
C GLY A 301 20.12 4.22 7.23
N HIS A 302 19.29 4.54 8.22
CA HIS A 302 18.65 3.53 9.07
C HIS A 302 17.75 2.58 8.28
N LEU A 303 16.93 3.11 7.37
CA LEU A 303 16.08 2.31 6.49
C LEU A 303 16.95 1.38 5.62
N LEU A 304 17.97 1.91 4.95
CA LEU A 304 18.86 1.13 4.08
C LEU A 304 19.59 0.03 4.86
N GLU A 305 20.02 0.30 6.10
CA GLU A 305 20.62 -0.70 6.97
C GLU A 305 19.62 -1.81 7.35
N GLY A 306 18.37 -1.47 7.65
CA GLY A 306 17.31 -2.46 7.86
C GLY A 306 17.11 -3.37 6.64
N VAL A 307 17.04 -2.77 5.44
CA VAL A 307 16.92 -3.52 4.17
C VAL A 307 18.15 -4.42 3.95
N ARG A 308 19.35 -3.91 4.23
CA ARG A 308 20.60 -4.68 4.13
C ARG A 308 20.58 -5.91 5.02
N ARG A 309 20.20 -5.74 6.29
CA ARG A 309 20.09 -6.86 7.25
C ARG A 309 19.05 -7.88 6.79
N ASN A 310 17.88 -7.41 6.35
CA ASN A 310 16.80 -8.25 5.83
C ASN A 310 17.28 -9.13 4.66
N TYR A 311 17.98 -8.55 3.67
CA TYR A 311 18.51 -9.30 2.53
C TYR A 311 19.65 -10.25 2.89
N ASN A 312 20.58 -9.81 3.74
CA ASN A 312 21.73 -10.63 4.13
C ASN A 312 21.34 -11.82 5.00
N ALA A 313 20.21 -11.76 5.72
CA ALA A 313 19.74 -12.86 6.56
C ALA A 313 19.23 -14.07 5.78
N HIS A 314 18.80 -13.90 4.52
CA HIS A 314 18.00 -14.91 3.81
C HIS A 314 18.58 -15.37 2.45
N SER A 315 19.67 -14.77 1.98
CA SER A 315 20.25 -15.11 0.67
C SER A 315 21.65 -15.70 0.78
N ARG A 316 21.96 -16.64 -0.13
CA ARG A 316 23.24 -17.38 -0.17
C ARG A 316 24.38 -16.64 -0.87
N GLY A 317 24.08 -15.54 -1.58
CA GLY A 317 25.13 -14.75 -2.27
C GLY A 317 25.94 -13.86 -1.33
N GLU A 318 26.87 -13.09 -1.92
CA GLU A 318 27.75 -12.19 -1.16
C GLU A 318 26.95 -11.18 -0.34
N ALA A 319 27.29 -11.07 0.95
CA ALA A 319 26.62 -10.16 1.85
C ALA A 319 26.94 -8.71 1.49
N VAL A 320 25.92 -7.86 1.41
CA VAL A 320 26.13 -6.43 1.19
C VAL A 320 26.77 -5.85 2.46
N PRO A 321 27.95 -5.20 2.38
CA PRO A 321 28.59 -4.60 3.54
C PRO A 321 27.80 -3.39 4.05
N PRO A 322 27.90 -3.03 5.34
CA PRO A 322 27.33 -1.78 5.84
C PRO A 322 27.99 -0.57 5.15
N ALA A 323 27.29 0.56 5.13
CA ALA A 323 27.88 1.82 4.67
C ALA A 323 29.08 2.20 5.55
N ALA A 324 30.15 2.72 4.93
CA ALA A 324 31.38 3.09 5.66
C ALA A 324 31.19 4.27 6.61
N SER A 325 30.24 5.16 6.29
CA SER A 325 29.83 6.27 7.15
C SER A 325 28.39 6.68 6.85
N ALA A 326 27.89 7.67 7.59
CA ALA A 326 26.58 8.30 7.33
C ALA A 326 26.61 9.34 6.19
N ARG A 327 27.74 9.51 5.49
CA ARG A 327 27.84 10.45 4.37
C ARG A 327 27.03 9.97 3.17
N VAL A 328 26.49 10.93 2.42
CA VAL A 328 25.61 10.72 1.26
C VAL A 328 26.27 9.81 0.23
N ALA A 329 27.57 9.97 -0.04
CA ALA A 329 28.28 9.12 -0.99
C ALA A 329 28.33 7.63 -0.57
N ASP A 330 28.52 7.37 0.72
CA ASP A 330 28.57 6.00 1.26
C ASP A 330 27.16 5.37 1.30
N LEU A 331 26.13 6.19 1.60
CA LEU A 331 24.73 5.79 1.53
C LEU A 331 24.27 5.52 0.08
N ASP A 332 24.75 6.29 -0.89
CA ASP A 332 24.47 6.11 -2.31
C ASP A 332 25.08 4.81 -2.84
N ALA A 333 26.33 4.52 -2.44
CA ALA A 333 26.97 3.24 -2.73
C ALA A 333 26.17 2.06 -2.14
N LEU A 334 25.72 2.18 -0.88
CA LEU A 334 24.86 1.17 -0.26
C LEU A 334 23.53 1.02 -1.02
N ALA A 335 22.87 2.11 -1.39
CA ALA A 335 21.63 2.07 -2.18
C ALA A 335 21.83 1.32 -3.50
N GLY A 336 22.91 1.60 -4.23
CA GLY A 336 23.28 0.88 -5.44
C GLY A 336 23.49 -0.63 -5.21
N ALA A 337 24.23 -0.99 -4.15
CA ALA A 337 24.46 -2.38 -3.79
C ALA A 337 23.16 -3.12 -3.42
N LEU A 338 22.27 -2.49 -2.66
CA LEU A 338 20.96 -3.04 -2.31
C LEU A 338 20.07 -3.26 -3.54
N ARG A 339 20.13 -2.36 -4.52
CA ARG A 339 19.40 -2.50 -5.78
C ARG A 339 19.83 -3.73 -6.57
N ALA A 340 21.15 -3.93 -6.69
CA ALA A 340 21.70 -5.13 -7.33
C ALA A 340 21.26 -6.38 -6.56
N ARG A 341 21.49 -6.40 -5.24
CA ARG A 341 21.16 -7.53 -4.36
C ARG A 341 19.68 -7.90 -4.38
N ARG A 342 18.77 -6.92 -4.45
CA ARG A 342 17.33 -7.15 -4.49
C ARG A 342 16.91 -8.08 -5.64
N THR A 343 17.61 -8.02 -6.79
CA THR A 343 17.30 -8.87 -7.95
C THR A 343 17.61 -10.34 -7.67
N GLU A 344 18.72 -10.61 -6.98
CA GLU A 344 19.10 -11.96 -6.56
C GLU A 344 18.13 -12.50 -5.50
N VAL A 345 17.81 -11.68 -4.51
CA VAL A 345 16.87 -12.03 -3.42
C VAL A 345 15.50 -12.40 -3.98
N LEU A 346 14.99 -11.66 -4.97
CA LEU A 346 13.72 -11.98 -5.65
C LEU A 346 13.71 -13.35 -6.34
N GLY A 347 14.86 -13.89 -6.71
CA GLY A 347 14.99 -15.22 -7.31
C GLY A 347 15.09 -16.36 -6.29
N GLU A 348 15.43 -16.06 -5.04
CA GLU A 348 15.69 -17.06 -4.00
C GLU A 348 14.56 -17.16 -2.96
N VAL A 349 13.97 -16.02 -2.59
CA VAL A 349 12.97 -15.93 -1.52
C VAL A 349 11.80 -15.05 -1.94
N GLN A 350 10.62 -15.33 -1.36
CA GLN A 350 9.45 -14.49 -1.60
C GLN A 350 9.60 -13.17 -0.85
N LEU A 351 9.79 -12.07 -1.59
CA LEU A 351 9.61 -10.73 -1.03
C LEU A 351 8.14 -10.40 -0.90
N TYR A 352 7.77 -9.72 0.17
CA TYR A 352 6.43 -9.16 0.36
C TYR A 352 6.49 -7.82 1.08
N ARG A 353 5.34 -7.15 1.21
CA ARG A 353 5.21 -5.94 2.03
C ARG A 353 4.20 -6.09 3.14
N GLU A 354 4.54 -5.54 4.29
CA GLU A 354 3.58 -5.19 5.33
C GLU A 354 3.11 -3.75 5.08
N ILE A 355 1.81 -3.49 5.19
CA ILE A 355 1.22 -2.16 5.04
C ILE A 355 0.47 -1.83 6.33
N HIS A 356 0.98 -0.86 7.08
CA HIS A 356 0.35 -0.36 8.30
C HIS A 356 -0.58 0.80 7.93
N GLY A 357 -1.85 0.47 7.69
CA GLY A 357 -2.88 1.36 7.16
C GLY A 357 -3.06 2.70 7.90
N PRO A 358 -2.99 2.78 9.24
CA PRO A 358 -3.16 4.05 9.96
C PRO A 358 -2.15 5.12 9.55
N LEU A 359 -0.90 4.73 9.29
CA LEU A 359 0.17 5.66 8.86
C LEU A 359 0.56 5.47 7.38
N MET A 360 -0.16 4.58 6.67
CA MET A 360 0.15 4.18 5.29
C MET A 360 1.61 3.71 5.09
N HIS A 361 2.28 3.31 6.18
CA HIS A 361 3.70 2.93 6.18
C HIS A 361 3.86 1.53 5.62
N LYS A 362 4.84 1.35 4.73
CA LYS A 362 5.16 0.04 4.17
C LYS A 362 6.49 -0.47 4.68
N ILE A 363 6.62 -1.78 4.80
CA ILE A 363 7.87 -2.43 5.14
C ILE A 363 8.07 -3.60 4.18
N GLU A 364 9.17 -3.61 3.44
CA GLU A 364 9.54 -4.77 2.63
C GLU A 364 10.15 -5.86 3.52
N ARG A 365 9.67 -7.08 3.35
CA ARG A 365 10.06 -8.27 4.13
C ARG A 365 10.53 -9.38 3.21
N THR A 366 11.46 -10.18 3.70
CA THR A 366 11.77 -11.49 3.15
C THR A 366 10.93 -12.53 3.90
N ALA A 367 10.14 -13.33 3.19
CA ALA A 367 9.32 -14.33 3.83
C ALA A 367 10.14 -15.53 4.29
N ALA A 368 9.76 -16.12 5.43
CA ALA A 368 10.25 -17.43 5.79
C ALA A 368 9.76 -18.52 4.79
N PRO A 369 10.39 -19.70 4.77
CA PRO A 369 9.89 -20.82 3.99
C PRO A 369 8.45 -21.20 4.39
N ARG A 370 7.70 -21.78 3.44
CA ARG A 370 6.34 -22.28 3.69
C ARG A 370 6.34 -23.32 4.81
N GLY A 371 5.56 -23.03 5.85
CA GLY A 371 5.33 -23.88 7.01
C GLY A 371 4.06 -24.73 6.90
N ALA A 372 3.66 -25.34 8.02
CA ALA A 372 2.48 -26.21 8.07
C ALA A 372 1.16 -25.45 7.82
N ALA A 373 1.03 -24.23 8.34
CA ALA A 373 -0.17 -23.40 8.14
C ALA A 373 -0.41 -23.10 6.65
N ALA A 374 0.63 -22.67 5.91
CA ALA A 374 0.51 -22.43 4.47
C ALA A 374 0.12 -23.71 3.71
N ARG A 375 0.77 -24.85 4.01
CA ARG A 375 0.45 -26.15 3.39
C ARG A 375 -0.98 -26.61 3.67
N HIS A 376 -1.48 -26.39 4.88
CA HIS A 376 -2.85 -26.74 5.24
C HIS A 376 -3.87 -25.92 4.43
N ARG A 377 -3.69 -24.60 4.35
CA ARG A 377 -4.53 -23.71 3.54
C ARG A 377 -4.48 -24.08 2.05
N GLU A 378 -3.29 -24.39 1.52
CA GLU A 378 -3.14 -24.88 0.15
C GLU A 378 -3.92 -26.19 -0.09
N ALA A 379 -3.82 -27.17 0.82
CA ALA A 379 -4.54 -28.44 0.72
C ALA A 379 -6.07 -28.25 0.77
N GLU A 380 -6.56 -27.35 1.64
CA GLU A 380 -7.99 -27.01 1.70
C GLU A 380 -8.52 -26.37 0.42
N VAL A 381 -7.71 -25.53 -0.24
CA VAL A 381 -8.05 -24.97 -1.56
C VAL A 381 -8.00 -26.05 -2.62
N THR A 382 -6.94 -26.87 -2.66
CA THR A 382 -6.80 -27.97 -3.63
C THR A 382 -7.98 -28.94 -3.56
N ALA A 383 -8.37 -29.39 -2.37
CA ALA A 383 -9.50 -30.30 -2.20
C ALA A 383 -10.80 -29.73 -2.80
N ARG A 384 -11.11 -28.46 -2.52
CA ARG A 384 -12.28 -27.77 -3.08
C ARG A 384 -12.21 -27.58 -4.59
N LEU A 385 -11.02 -27.30 -5.12
CA LEU A 385 -10.82 -27.18 -6.57
C LEU A 385 -11.05 -28.52 -7.28
N THR A 386 -10.53 -29.63 -6.74
CA THR A 386 -10.74 -30.97 -7.29
C THR A 386 -12.20 -31.43 -7.18
N GLU A 387 -12.94 -30.99 -6.16
CA GLU A 387 -14.37 -31.26 -6.07
C GLU A 387 -15.18 -30.46 -7.11
N ALA A 388 -14.83 -29.18 -7.33
CA ALA A 388 -15.61 -28.28 -8.17
C ALA A 388 -15.27 -28.32 -9.67
N LEU A 389 -14.04 -28.72 -10.01
CA LEU A 389 -13.48 -28.63 -11.37
C LEU A 389 -12.98 -29.99 -11.85
N PRO A 390 -12.90 -30.21 -13.18
CA PRO A 390 -12.34 -31.44 -13.74
C PRO A 390 -10.81 -31.44 -13.66
N LEU A 391 -10.25 -31.33 -12.45
CA LEU A 391 -8.82 -31.27 -12.17
C LEU A 391 -8.41 -32.39 -11.21
N ALA A 392 -7.30 -33.06 -11.52
CA ALA A 392 -6.71 -34.09 -10.68
C ALA A 392 -5.35 -33.64 -10.14
N GLY A 393 -5.07 -33.91 -8.86
CA GLY A 393 -3.80 -33.58 -8.22
C GLY A 393 -3.94 -33.45 -6.71
N GLU A 394 -2.87 -33.75 -5.98
CA GLU A 394 -2.82 -33.69 -4.51
C GLU A 394 -2.44 -32.30 -3.97
N ASP A 395 -1.88 -31.43 -4.83
CA ASP A 395 -1.52 -30.06 -4.51
C ASP A 395 -1.73 -29.12 -5.70
N LEU A 396 -1.61 -27.80 -5.47
CA LEU A 396 -1.76 -26.78 -6.52
C LEU A 396 -0.79 -26.95 -7.70
N GLY A 397 0.39 -27.53 -7.47
CA GLY A 397 1.37 -27.81 -8.53
C GLY A 397 0.92 -28.95 -9.43
N ALA A 398 0.41 -30.04 -8.84
CA ALA A 398 -0.19 -31.16 -9.58
C ALA A 398 -1.44 -30.72 -10.35
N LEU A 399 -2.31 -29.88 -9.75
CA LEU A 399 -3.46 -29.30 -10.47
C LEU A 399 -3.01 -28.46 -11.67
N ALA A 400 -1.96 -27.65 -11.52
CA ALA A 400 -1.40 -26.85 -12.61
C ALA A 400 -0.83 -27.74 -13.73
N ALA A 401 -0.13 -28.82 -13.38
CA ALA A 401 0.42 -29.77 -14.34
C ALA A 401 -0.71 -30.47 -15.12
N HIS A 402 -1.72 -31.00 -14.43
CA HIS A 402 -2.89 -31.62 -15.08
C HIS A 402 -3.64 -30.65 -15.99
N LEU A 403 -3.78 -29.38 -15.56
CA LEU A 403 -4.37 -28.34 -16.41
C LEU A 403 -3.54 -28.09 -17.68
N ALA A 404 -2.21 -28.07 -17.58
CA ALA A 404 -1.31 -27.86 -18.71
C ALA A 404 -1.29 -29.05 -19.70
N GLU A 405 -1.58 -30.27 -19.24
CA GLU A 405 -1.69 -31.46 -20.11
C GLU A 405 -2.96 -31.43 -20.97
N SER A 406 -4.01 -30.76 -20.54
CA SER A 406 -5.30 -30.70 -21.24
C SER A 406 -5.96 -29.32 -21.16
N PRO A 407 -5.30 -28.25 -21.63
CA PRO A 407 -5.75 -26.88 -21.40
C PRO A 407 -7.06 -26.55 -22.15
N ALA A 408 -7.40 -27.32 -23.19
CA ALA A 408 -8.58 -27.11 -24.03
C ALA A 408 -9.92 -27.12 -23.29
N TRP A 409 -9.99 -27.61 -22.04
CA TRP A 409 -11.23 -27.48 -21.26
C TRP A 409 -11.49 -26.02 -20.82
N LEU A 410 -10.47 -25.17 -20.74
CA LEU A 410 -10.59 -23.75 -20.37
C LEU A 410 -11.50 -22.96 -21.34
N THR A 411 -11.66 -23.42 -22.58
CA THR A 411 -12.53 -22.78 -23.59
C THR A 411 -13.97 -23.32 -23.54
N LYS A 412 -14.21 -24.46 -22.89
CA LYS A 412 -15.51 -25.14 -22.88
C LYS A 412 -16.41 -24.63 -21.75
N PRO A 413 -17.74 -24.61 -21.92
CA PRO A 413 -18.66 -24.31 -20.82
C PRO A 413 -18.50 -25.29 -19.65
N HIS A 414 -18.65 -24.78 -18.41
CA HIS A 414 -18.63 -25.60 -17.20
C HIS A 414 -19.58 -25.03 -16.15
N GLY A 415 -20.56 -25.84 -15.71
CA GLY A 415 -21.62 -25.38 -14.81
C GLY A 415 -22.42 -24.22 -15.41
N GLU A 416 -22.55 -23.13 -14.66
CA GLU A 416 -23.22 -21.89 -15.11
C GLU A 416 -22.33 -20.97 -15.97
N PHE A 417 -21.03 -21.30 -16.10
CA PHE A 417 -20.06 -20.45 -16.78
C PHE A 417 -19.89 -20.84 -18.24
N ARG A 418 -19.67 -19.84 -19.11
CA ARG A 418 -19.49 -20.07 -20.56
C ARG A 418 -18.14 -20.67 -20.91
N THR A 419 -17.15 -20.47 -20.05
CA THR A 419 -15.79 -20.98 -20.23
C THR A 419 -15.28 -21.65 -18.96
N GLY A 420 -14.39 -22.63 -19.11
CA GLY A 420 -13.70 -23.28 -18.02
C GLY A 420 -12.80 -22.30 -17.26
N LEU A 421 -12.26 -21.27 -17.94
CA LEU A 421 -11.52 -20.19 -17.30
C LEU A 421 -12.39 -19.42 -16.29
N GLU A 422 -13.62 -19.06 -16.65
CA GLU A 422 -14.56 -18.39 -15.73
C GLU A 422 -14.86 -19.27 -14.51
N ALA A 423 -15.14 -20.56 -14.74
CA ALA A 423 -15.37 -21.52 -13.67
C ALA A 423 -14.15 -21.67 -12.74
N LEU A 424 -12.94 -21.75 -13.30
CA LEU A 424 -11.70 -21.87 -12.54
C LEU A 424 -11.45 -20.64 -11.68
N VAL A 425 -11.63 -19.43 -12.24
CA VAL A 425 -11.49 -18.18 -11.50
C VAL A 425 -12.48 -18.15 -10.35
N HIS A 426 -13.76 -18.43 -10.60
CA HIS A 426 -14.78 -18.42 -9.56
C HIS A 426 -14.49 -19.46 -8.47
N ALA A 427 -14.22 -20.71 -8.83
CA ALA A 427 -13.95 -21.79 -7.88
C ALA A 427 -12.70 -21.50 -7.04
N SER A 428 -11.65 -20.91 -7.61
CA SER A 428 -10.43 -20.53 -6.87
C SER A 428 -10.71 -19.41 -5.87
N VAL A 429 -11.52 -18.42 -6.26
CA VAL A 429 -11.92 -17.32 -5.37
C VAL A 429 -12.82 -17.84 -4.25
N ALA A 430 -13.84 -18.64 -4.56
CA ALA A 430 -14.74 -19.22 -3.57
C ALA A 430 -14.00 -20.16 -2.59
N ALA A 431 -13.13 -21.03 -3.09
CA ALA A 431 -12.31 -21.90 -2.26
C ALA A 431 -11.38 -21.08 -1.34
N SER A 432 -10.87 -19.94 -1.83
CA SER A 432 -10.05 -19.04 -1.02
C SER A 432 -10.85 -18.31 0.05
N THR A 433 -12.10 -17.91 -0.22
CA THR A 433 -12.98 -17.30 0.80
C THR A 433 -13.12 -18.23 2.00
N GLU A 434 -13.39 -19.51 1.75
CA GLU A 434 -13.59 -20.50 2.82
C GLU A 434 -12.28 -20.92 3.48
N ALA A 435 -11.30 -21.36 2.68
CA ALA A 435 -10.05 -21.90 3.20
C ALA A 435 -9.27 -20.86 4.00
N PHE A 436 -9.39 -19.56 3.71
CA PHE A 436 -8.72 -18.52 4.47
C PHE A 436 -9.61 -17.84 5.52
N GLU A 437 -10.86 -18.29 5.69
CA GLU A 437 -11.84 -17.63 6.59
C GLU A 437 -11.88 -16.11 6.31
N ALA A 438 -11.97 -15.75 5.03
CA ALA A 438 -12.03 -14.38 4.57
C ALA A 438 -13.49 -13.96 4.44
N ASP A 439 -13.82 -12.72 4.84
CA ASP A 439 -15.16 -12.17 4.60
C ASP A 439 -15.39 -11.96 3.10
N PHE A 440 -14.33 -11.67 2.33
CA PHE A 440 -14.34 -11.60 0.87
C PHE A 440 -13.03 -12.12 0.29
N ALA A 441 -13.13 -12.88 -0.80
CA ALA A 441 -12.01 -13.10 -1.72
C ALA A 441 -12.34 -12.54 -3.10
N MET A 442 -11.31 -12.18 -3.87
CA MET A 442 -11.48 -11.68 -5.22
C MET A 442 -10.30 -11.95 -6.14
N SER A 443 -10.60 -12.10 -7.43
CA SER A 443 -9.61 -12.15 -8.50
C SER A 443 -10.09 -11.34 -9.70
N ARG A 444 -9.16 -10.82 -10.50
CA ARG A 444 -9.47 -9.91 -11.62
C ARG A 444 -8.59 -10.19 -12.82
N GLY A 445 -9.04 -9.77 -13.99
CA GLY A 445 -8.32 -9.90 -15.25
C GLY A 445 -8.98 -9.07 -16.35
N MET A 446 -8.63 -9.40 -17.60
CA MET A 446 -9.24 -8.80 -18.79
C MET A 446 -10.30 -9.73 -19.39
N ARG A 447 -11.37 -9.17 -19.94
CA ARG A 447 -12.47 -9.97 -20.50
C ARG A 447 -12.11 -10.66 -21.81
N SER A 448 -11.45 -9.95 -22.73
CA SER A 448 -11.08 -10.49 -24.04
C SER A 448 -9.56 -10.56 -24.18
N LEU A 449 -9.02 -11.78 -24.06
CA LEU A 449 -7.61 -12.03 -24.36
C LEU A 449 -7.33 -11.92 -25.86
N ALA A 450 -8.28 -12.33 -26.71
CA ALA A 450 -8.19 -12.19 -28.17
C ALA A 450 -8.01 -10.72 -28.59
N GLY A 451 -8.86 -9.82 -28.10
CA GLY A 451 -8.78 -8.39 -28.42
C GLY A 451 -7.45 -7.76 -27.97
N LEU A 452 -6.93 -8.15 -26.79
CA LEU A 452 -5.62 -7.66 -26.35
C LEU A 452 -4.49 -8.11 -27.28
N ARG A 453 -4.54 -9.35 -27.75
CA ARG A 453 -3.51 -9.90 -28.62
C ARG A 453 -3.51 -9.29 -30.00
N GLU A 454 -4.69 -9.13 -30.59
CA GLU A 454 -4.85 -8.43 -31.86
C GLU A 454 -4.26 -7.02 -31.77
N ALA A 455 -4.63 -6.27 -30.73
CA ALA A 455 -4.11 -4.93 -30.50
C ALA A 455 -2.59 -4.91 -30.25
N LEU A 456 -2.03 -5.88 -29.52
CA LEU A 456 -0.59 -6.00 -29.27
C LEU A 456 0.18 -6.25 -30.56
N ARG A 457 -0.28 -7.18 -31.40
CA ARG A 457 0.34 -7.53 -32.69
C ARG A 457 0.29 -6.37 -33.67
N ALA A 458 -0.82 -5.64 -33.68
CA ALA A 458 -0.99 -4.43 -34.49
C ALA A 458 -0.26 -3.20 -33.91
N GLN A 459 0.36 -3.32 -32.72
CA GLN A 459 0.94 -2.19 -31.98
C GLN A 459 -0.04 -1.03 -31.78
N ALA A 460 -1.32 -1.35 -31.60
CA ALA A 460 -2.43 -0.41 -31.47
C ALA A 460 -2.47 0.22 -30.06
N TRP A 461 -1.39 0.89 -29.65
CA TRP A 461 -1.23 1.41 -28.29
C TRP A 461 -2.34 2.38 -27.88
N ALA A 462 -2.78 3.24 -28.81
CA ALA A 462 -3.87 4.17 -28.58
C ALA A 462 -5.19 3.45 -28.26
N GLU A 463 -5.46 2.34 -28.96
CA GLU A 463 -6.66 1.53 -28.72
C GLU A 463 -6.62 0.90 -27.33
N ILE A 464 -5.50 0.28 -26.94
CA ILE A 464 -5.33 -0.35 -25.62
C ILE A 464 -5.54 0.69 -24.51
N THR A 465 -5.01 1.91 -24.69
CA THR A 465 -5.16 2.99 -23.70
C THR A 465 -6.57 3.57 -23.61
N ASP A 466 -7.39 3.39 -24.65
CA ASP A 466 -8.78 3.88 -24.78
C ASP A 466 -9.84 2.87 -24.30
N TRP A 467 -9.44 1.65 -23.95
CA TRP A 467 -10.33 0.70 -23.27
C TRP A 467 -10.90 1.28 -21.98
N GLY A 468 -12.12 0.87 -21.64
CA GLY A 468 -12.81 1.29 -20.44
C GLY A 468 -12.73 0.24 -19.33
N ILE A 469 -13.19 0.60 -18.13
CA ILE A 469 -13.22 -0.32 -16.98
C ILE A 469 -14.03 -1.60 -17.26
N THR A 470 -15.01 -1.54 -18.17
CA THR A 470 -15.88 -2.66 -18.54
C THR A 470 -15.19 -3.71 -19.41
N ASP A 471 -14.02 -3.41 -19.95
CA ASP A 471 -13.19 -4.37 -20.71
C ASP A 471 -12.42 -5.31 -19.76
N PHE A 472 -12.50 -5.04 -18.46
CA PHE A 472 -11.95 -5.84 -17.37
C PHE A 472 -13.07 -6.50 -16.56
N PHE A 473 -12.72 -7.53 -15.79
CA PHE A 473 -13.62 -8.17 -14.84
C PHE A 473 -12.95 -8.27 -13.47
N CYS A 474 -13.75 -8.43 -12.42
CA CYS A 474 -13.28 -8.89 -11.13
C CYS A 474 -14.37 -9.76 -10.50
N CYS A 475 -14.05 -11.03 -10.27
CA CYS A 475 -14.86 -11.96 -9.50
C CYS A 475 -14.67 -11.66 -8.02
N VAL A 476 -15.75 -11.38 -7.29
CA VAL A 476 -15.74 -11.19 -5.84
C VAL A 476 -16.73 -12.17 -5.22
N VAL A 477 -16.24 -13.00 -4.30
CA VAL A 477 -17.07 -13.98 -3.58
C VAL A 477 -17.00 -13.67 -2.08
N PRO A 478 -18.08 -13.11 -1.49
CA PRO A 478 -18.17 -12.94 -0.05
C PRO A 478 -18.48 -14.26 0.68
N ASP A 479 -18.07 -14.38 1.94
CA ASP A 479 -18.71 -15.34 2.84
C ASP A 479 -20.15 -14.84 3.14
N PRO A 480 -21.19 -15.67 2.99
CA PRO A 480 -22.56 -15.30 3.35
C PRO A 480 -22.72 -14.73 4.78
N ALA A 481 -21.92 -15.18 5.74
CA ALA A 481 -21.91 -14.70 7.12
C ALA A 481 -21.31 -13.28 7.26
N ALA A 482 -20.62 -12.76 6.24
CA ALA A 482 -20.11 -11.39 6.24
C ALA A 482 -21.23 -10.34 6.21
N ARG A 483 -22.49 -10.72 5.92
CA ARG A 483 -23.66 -9.82 6.02
C ARG A 483 -23.79 -9.14 7.39
N ARG A 484 -23.30 -9.78 8.47
CA ARG A 484 -23.28 -9.23 9.83
C ARG A 484 -22.61 -7.85 9.90
N HIS A 485 -21.63 -7.61 9.05
CA HIS A 485 -20.91 -6.33 8.97
C HIS A 485 -21.73 -5.19 8.38
N PHE A 486 -22.79 -5.53 7.65
CA PHE A 486 -23.58 -4.62 6.82
C PHE A 486 -25.04 -4.54 7.30
N GLY A 487 -25.27 -4.70 8.60
CA GLY A 487 -26.61 -4.67 9.20
C GLY A 487 -27.46 -5.86 8.76
N ASP A 488 -26.84 -7.03 8.62
CA ASP A 488 -27.45 -8.29 8.22
C ASP A 488 -28.15 -8.31 6.85
N SER A 489 -27.87 -7.31 6.01
CA SER A 489 -28.50 -7.13 4.70
C SER A 489 -27.74 -7.84 3.58
N VAL A 490 -28.41 -8.79 2.91
CA VAL A 490 -27.91 -9.46 1.69
C VAL A 490 -27.68 -8.47 0.56
N ASP A 491 -28.57 -7.49 0.41
CA ASP A 491 -28.47 -6.46 -0.62
C ASP A 491 -27.23 -5.59 -0.41
N ARG A 492 -26.94 -5.18 0.84
CA ARG A 492 -25.71 -4.42 1.14
C ARG A 492 -24.45 -5.26 0.97
N LEU A 493 -24.49 -6.56 1.25
CA LEU A 493 -23.37 -7.46 0.99
C LEU A 493 -23.08 -7.54 -0.52
N ALA A 494 -24.12 -7.72 -1.34
CA ALA A 494 -24.01 -7.77 -2.79
C ALA A 494 -23.52 -6.42 -3.38
N ASP A 495 -24.06 -5.30 -2.91
CA ASP A 495 -23.62 -3.95 -3.30
C ASP A 495 -22.14 -3.74 -2.98
N THR A 496 -21.70 -4.20 -1.80
CA THR A 496 -20.31 -4.11 -1.38
C THR A 496 -19.39 -4.97 -2.26
N ALA A 497 -19.79 -6.20 -2.57
CA ALA A 497 -19.05 -7.07 -3.50
C ALA A 497 -18.91 -6.43 -4.89
N TRP A 498 -19.99 -5.83 -5.42
CA TRP A 498 -19.94 -5.10 -6.69
C TRP A 498 -19.06 -3.85 -6.62
N ALA A 499 -19.14 -3.07 -5.53
CA ALA A 499 -18.30 -1.89 -5.34
C ALA A 499 -16.80 -2.26 -5.32
N MET A 500 -16.44 -3.38 -4.68
CA MET A 500 -15.09 -3.94 -4.71
C MET A 500 -14.70 -4.35 -6.14
N SER A 501 -15.57 -5.09 -6.85
CA SER A 501 -15.33 -5.53 -8.24
C SER A 501 -15.06 -4.34 -9.17
N SER A 502 -15.91 -3.31 -9.13
CA SER A 502 -15.77 -2.10 -9.95
C SER A 502 -14.46 -1.34 -9.64
N ARG A 503 -14.09 -1.23 -8.36
CA ARG A 503 -12.82 -0.61 -7.96
C ARG A 503 -11.61 -1.42 -8.44
N MET A 504 -11.72 -2.75 -8.50
CA MET A 504 -10.67 -3.63 -9.00
C MET A 504 -10.55 -3.61 -10.52
N GLN A 505 -11.65 -3.49 -11.26
CA GLN A 505 -11.66 -3.22 -12.70
C GLN A 505 -10.92 -1.92 -13.02
N TYR A 506 -11.15 -0.85 -12.23
CA TYR A 506 -10.40 0.40 -12.35
C TYR A 506 -8.89 0.24 -12.09
N ASN A 507 -8.47 -0.66 -11.18
CA ASN A 507 -7.04 -0.97 -11.01
C ASN A 507 -6.47 -1.64 -12.27
N SER A 508 -7.16 -2.62 -12.84
CA SER A 508 -6.70 -3.33 -14.04
C SER A 508 -6.59 -2.38 -15.23
N TRP A 509 -7.56 -1.47 -15.37
CA TRP A 509 -7.56 -0.39 -16.36
C TRP A 509 -6.34 0.55 -16.27
N HIS A 510 -5.81 0.80 -15.06
CA HIS A 510 -4.56 1.55 -14.92
C HIS A 510 -3.31 0.69 -15.16
N PHE A 511 -3.31 -0.56 -14.73
CA PHE A 511 -2.13 -1.42 -14.83
C PHE A 511 -1.85 -1.88 -16.26
N ILE A 512 -2.87 -2.02 -17.12
CA ILE A 512 -2.63 -2.43 -18.51
C ILE A 512 -1.70 -1.42 -19.22
N ALA A 513 -1.98 -0.12 -19.09
CA ALA A 513 -1.19 0.94 -19.69
C ALA A 513 0.22 1.02 -19.10
N GLY A 514 0.36 0.77 -17.79
CA GLY A 514 1.66 0.74 -17.11
C GLY A 514 2.60 -0.39 -17.56
N ASN A 515 2.11 -1.38 -18.32
CA ASN A 515 2.92 -2.46 -18.91
C ASN A 515 3.29 -2.22 -20.40
N LEU A 516 2.82 -1.12 -21.00
CA LEU A 516 3.06 -0.81 -22.42
C LEU A 516 4.35 0.01 -22.62
N PRO A 517 4.91 0.03 -23.84
CA PRO A 517 6.02 0.92 -24.19
C PRO A 517 5.66 2.39 -23.94
N LYS A 518 6.66 3.21 -23.55
CA LYS A 518 6.48 4.64 -23.27
C LYS A 518 6.36 5.49 -24.56
N VAL A 519 5.40 5.16 -25.42
CA VAL A 519 5.02 5.96 -26.60
C VAL A 519 4.12 7.13 -26.20
N PRO A 520 3.98 8.20 -27.02
CA PRO A 520 3.23 9.41 -26.65
C PRO A 520 1.81 9.14 -26.12
N ALA A 521 1.04 8.23 -26.74
CA ALA A 521 -0.30 7.86 -26.29
C ALA A 521 -0.32 7.26 -24.88
N VAL A 522 0.66 6.42 -24.54
CA VAL A 522 0.78 5.78 -23.21
C VAL A 522 1.27 6.77 -22.16
N VAL A 523 2.21 7.65 -22.52
CA VAL A 523 2.73 8.68 -21.60
C VAL A 523 1.65 9.69 -21.23
N ALA A 524 0.82 10.09 -22.19
CA ALA A 524 -0.30 11.00 -21.98
C ALA A 524 -1.43 10.41 -21.11
N ARG A 525 -1.52 9.08 -21.03
CA ARG A 525 -2.54 8.36 -20.26
C ARG A 525 -2.13 8.21 -18.79
N ASP A 526 -3.03 8.59 -17.87
CA ASP A 526 -2.85 8.34 -16.43
C ASP A 526 -2.76 6.83 -16.11
N HIS A 527 -1.66 6.39 -15.52
CA HIS A 527 -1.42 4.99 -15.19
C HIS A 527 -0.55 4.84 -13.95
N PHE A 528 -0.76 3.74 -13.24
CA PHE A 528 0.08 3.35 -12.10
C PHE A 528 1.13 2.36 -12.54
N VAL A 529 2.24 2.33 -11.80
CA VAL A 529 3.19 1.22 -11.89
C VAL A 529 2.47 -0.06 -11.45
N PRO A 530 2.43 -1.11 -12.29
CA PRO A 530 1.77 -2.35 -11.92
C PRO A 530 2.45 -3.01 -10.72
N PRO A 531 1.68 -3.55 -9.75
CA PRO A 531 2.24 -4.17 -8.56
C PRO A 531 2.94 -5.49 -8.91
N THR A 532 4.10 -5.72 -8.30
CA THR A 532 4.93 -6.92 -8.51
C THR A 532 5.18 -7.74 -7.25
N LEU A 533 4.93 -7.17 -6.07
CA LEU A 533 5.09 -7.86 -4.79
C LEU A 533 3.73 -8.11 -4.14
N PRO A 534 3.55 -9.26 -3.48
CA PRO A 534 2.42 -9.48 -2.59
C PRO A 534 2.54 -8.61 -1.33
N ASP A 535 1.41 -8.32 -0.69
CA ASP A 535 1.36 -7.55 0.55
C ASP A 535 0.27 -8.03 1.52
N ILE A 536 0.54 -7.82 2.81
CA ILE A 536 -0.38 -7.94 3.93
C ILE A 536 -0.64 -6.54 4.46
N ALA A 537 -1.89 -6.15 4.61
CA ALA A 537 -2.26 -4.86 5.15
C ALA A 537 -3.04 -4.98 6.46
N PHE A 538 -2.68 -4.11 7.41
CA PHE A 538 -3.26 -4.01 8.75
C PHE A 538 -4.04 -2.71 8.88
N TYR A 539 -5.25 -2.79 9.43
CA TYR A 539 -6.14 -1.65 9.69
C TYR A 539 -6.22 -0.69 8.49
N SER A 540 -6.58 -1.20 7.31
CA SER A 540 -6.64 -0.40 6.06
C SER A 540 -7.88 0.48 5.93
N ASP A 541 -8.81 0.40 6.89
CA ASP A 541 -10.10 1.05 7.00
C ASP A 541 -10.03 2.47 7.60
N GLN A 542 -8.86 3.12 7.54
CA GLN A 542 -8.62 4.39 8.24
C GLN A 542 -8.79 5.62 7.35
N HIS A 543 -8.28 5.58 6.11
CA HIS A 543 -8.18 6.78 5.27
C HIS A 543 -9.08 6.77 4.03
N HIS A 544 -9.04 5.68 3.26
CA HIS A 544 -9.71 5.61 1.96
C HIS A 544 -11.20 5.37 2.14
N HIS A 545 -12.05 6.23 1.57
CA HIS A 545 -13.51 6.18 1.79
C HIS A 545 -14.10 4.80 1.42
N GLY A 546 -13.62 4.20 0.33
CA GLY A 546 -14.03 2.85 -0.05
C GLY A 546 -13.59 1.77 0.94
N HIS A 547 -12.44 1.93 1.60
CA HIS A 547 -11.99 0.98 2.63
C HIS A 547 -12.80 1.12 3.91
N VAL A 548 -13.09 2.36 4.33
CA VAL A 548 -13.94 2.60 5.51
C VAL A 548 -15.33 2.01 5.28
N ALA A 549 -15.96 2.33 4.14
CA ALA A 549 -17.32 1.88 3.82
C ALA A 549 -17.43 0.35 3.69
N ALA A 550 -16.43 -0.29 3.07
CA ALA A 550 -16.38 -1.74 2.92
C ALA A 550 -15.70 -2.45 4.11
N LYS A 551 -15.35 -1.70 5.17
CA LYS A 551 -14.65 -2.20 6.36
C LYS A 551 -13.42 -3.04 6.01
N VAL A 552 -12.57 -2.57 5.09
CA VAL A 552 -11.34 -3.27 4.67
C VAL A 552 -10.30 -3.17 5.79
N ARG A 553 -10.41 -4.02 6.81
CA ARG A 553 -9.56 -3.94 8.00
C ARG A 553 -8.25 -4.68 7.79
N PHE A 554 -8.31 -5.97 7.45
CA PHE A 554 -7.13 -6.78 7.14
C PHE A 554 -7.22 -7.31 5.72
N SER A 555 -6.13 -7.27 4.97
CA SER A 555 -6.15 -7.79 3.60
C SER A 555 -4.84 -8.42 3.17
N ILE A 556 -4.94 -9.40 2.28
CA ILE A 556 -3.83 -9.85 1.44
C ILE A 556 -4.08 -9.35 0.02
N ARG A 557 -3.03 -8.88 -0.66
CA ARG A 557 -3.00 -8.73 -2.11
C ARG A 557 -1.84 -9.55 -2.65
N SER A 558 -2.13 -10.47 -3.56
CA SER A 558 -1.12 -11.25 -4.26
C SER A 558 -1.21 -10.98 -5.77
N PRO A 559 -0.40 -10.06 -6.33
CA PRO A 559 -0.36 -9.83 -7.77
C PRO A 559 0.46 -10.91 -8.49
N GLN A 560 0.04 -11.24 -9.71
CA GLN A 560 0.74 -12.15 -10.60
C GLN A 560 0.87 -11.56 -11.99
N ALA A 561 1.98 -11.91 -12.65
CA ALA A 561 2.19 -11.58 -14.05
C ALA A 561 1.60 -12.66 -14.96
N VAL A 562 1.13 -12.25 -16.14
CA VAL A 562 0.75 -13.17 -17.22
C VAL A 562 1.49 -12.75 -18.48
N GLU A 563 2.02 -13.72 -19.23
CA GLU A 563 2.66 -13.48 -20.52
C GLU A 563 1.64 -13.62 -21.65
N ILE A 564 1.57 -12.60 -22.51
CA ILE A 564 0.63 -12.53 -23.63
C ILE A 564 1.39 -12.01 -24.85
N ASP A 565 1.46 -12.80 -25.92
CA ASP A 565 2.24 -12.51 -27.14
C ASP A 565 3.69 -12.05 -26.82
N GLY A 566 4.38 -12.79 -25.93
CA GLY A 566 5.77 -12.51 -25.55
C GLY A 566 5.97 -11.27 -24.67
N ARG A 567 4.89 -10.59 -24.25
CA ARG A 567 4.94 -9.48 -23.29
C ARG A 567 4.45 -9.93 -21.92
N ARG A 568 5.27 -9.69 -20.90
CA ARG A 568 4.90 -9.87 -19.50
C ARG A 568 4.05 -8.70 -19.00
N PHE A 569 2.82 -8.97 -18.57
CA PHE A 569 1.95 -8.00 -17.92
C PHE A 569 1.97 -8.21 -16.41
N ASN A 570 2.67 -7.35 -15.68
CA ASN A 570 2.70 -7.40 -14.22
C ASN A 570 1.35 -6.97 -13.62
N GLY A 571 0.94 -7.62 -12.53
CA GLY A 571 -0.30 -7.34 -11.83
C GLY A 571 -1.57 -7.55 -12.67
N PHE A 572 -1.47 -8.38 -13.72
CA PHE A 572 -2.55 -8.71 -14.65
C PHE A 572 -3.67 -9.48 -13.96
N MET A 573 -3.27 -10.50 -13.19
CA MET A 573 -4.12 -11.20 -12.24
C MET A 573 -3.72 -10.82 -10.82
N ASP A 574 -4.66 -10.87 -9.89
CA ASP A 574 -4.34 -10.97 -8.47
C ASP A 574 -5.33 -11.89 -7.75
N LEU A 575 -4.94 -12.38 -6.58
CA LEU A 575 -5.86 -12.85 -5.54
C LEU A 575 -5.82 -11.83 -4.41
N ARG A 576 -6.98 -11.37 -3.96
CA ARG A 576 -7.08 -10.57 -2.73
C ARG A 576 -8.03 -11.21 -1.75
N LEU A 577 -7.63 -11.16 -0.48
CA LEU A 577 -8.40 -11.64 0.65
C LEU A 577 -8.67 -10.47 1.57
N LEU A 578 -9.83 -10.46 2.22
CA LEU A 578 -10.26 -9.39 3.09
C LEU A 578 -10.98 -9.95 4.31
N ARG A 579 -10.64 -9.41 5.48
CA ARG A 579 -11.41 -9.56 6.73
C ARG A 579 -11.83 -8.18 7.22
N CYS A 580 -13.10 -8.06 7.58
CA CYS A 580 -13.68 -6.86 8.17
C CYS A 580 -13.38 -6.74 9.68
N GLU A 581 -13.15 -7.87 10.34
CA GLU A 581 -12.79 -7.95 11.75
C GLU A 581 -11.96 -9.20 12.06
N GLY A 582 -11.59 -9.40 13.33
CA GLY A 582 -10.93 -10.63 13.80
C GLY A 582 -9.41 -10.61 13.68
N THR A 583 -8.82 -11.79 13.53
CA THR A 583 -7.37 -11.96 13.50
C THR A 583 -6.80 -11.46 12.16
N PRO A 584 -5.72 -10.66 12.16
CA PRO A 584 -5.01 -10.29 10.94
C PRO A 584 -4.52 -11.51 10.16
N PHE A 585 -4.36 -11.36 8.85
CA PHE A 585 -3.64 -12.36 8.05
C PHE A 585 -2.15 -12.37 8.43
N GLY A 586 -1.55 -13.56 8.45
CA GLY A 586 -0.11 -13.74 8.69
C GLY A 586 0.69 -14.01 7.42
N GLU A 587 2.01 -14.07 7.58
CA GLU A 587 2.96 -14.40 6.49
C GLU A 587 2.62 -15.73 5.81
N GLN A 588 2.23 -16.75 6.58
CA GLN A 588 1.91 -18.07 6.04
C GLN A 588 0.59 -18.08 5.25
N ASP A 589 -0.37 -17.23 5.61
CA ASP A 589 -1.58 -17.02 4.80
C ASP A 589 -1.20 -16.38 3.45
N LEU A 590 -0.32 -15.36 3.48
CA LEU A 590 0.17 -14.70 2.28
C LEU A 590 0.85 -15.68 1.32
N LEU A 591 1.73 -16.55 1.84
CA LEU A 591 2.45 -17.53 1.01
C LEU A 591 1.50 -18.51 0.33
N ALA A 592 0.49 -19.02 1.05
CA ALA A 592 -0.53 -19.89 0.47
C ALA A 592 -1.39 -19.14 -0.57
N ALA A 593 -1.86 -17.92 -0.25
CA ALA A 593 -2.63 -17.09 -1.16
C ALA A 593 -1.81 -16.75 -2.43
N HIS A 594 -0.49 -16.56 -2.29
CA HIS A 594 0.40 -16.30 -3.42
C HIS A 594 0.47 -17.48 -4.40
N ARG A 595 0.47 -18.71 -3.87
CA ARG A 595 0.43 -19.96 -4.66
C ARG A 595 -0.90 -20.14 -5.39
N VAL A 596 -2.02 -19.89 -4.72
CA VAL A 596 -3.34 -19.94 -5.35
C VAL A 596 -3.44 -18.89 -6.46
N SER A 597 -2.96 -17.68 -6.20
CA SER A 597 -2.90 -16.63 -7.20
C SER A 597 -2.07 -17.03 -8.43
N ALA A 598 -0.90 -17.65 -8.20
CA ALA A 598 -0.04 -18.15 -9.28
C ALA A 598 -0.73 -19.24 -10.11
N PHE A 599 -1.50 -20.13 -9.48
CA PHE A 599 -2.31 -21.15 -10.17
C PHE A 599 -3.33 -20.50 -11.13
N VAL A 600 -4.09 -19.50 -10.67
CA VAL A 600 -5.06 -18.78 -11.51
C VAL A 600 -4.36 -18.01 -12.65
N ALA A 601 -3.20 -17.40 -12.38
CA ALA A 601 -2.40 -16.73 -13.40
C ALA A 601 -1.87 -17.71 -14.45
N GLY A 602 -1.41 -18.90 -14.04
CA GLY A 602 -1.00 -19.97 -14.94
C GLY A 602 -2.14 -20.44 -15.85
N ALA A 603 -3.33 -20.65 -15.30
CA ALA A 603 -4.53 -20.96 -16.09
C ALA A 603 -4.86 -19.86 -17.11
N THR A 604 -4.70 -18.59 -16.73
CA THR A 604 -4.91 -17.45 -17.62
C THR A 604 -3.85 -17.39 -18.74
N GLY A 605 -2.60 -17.77 -18.44
CA GLY A 605 -1.53 -17.93 -19.44
C GLY A 605 -1.86 -19.02 -20.47
N LEU A 606 -2.30 -20.20 -20.01
CA LEU A 606 -2.75 -21.28 -20.89
C LEU A 606 -3.96 -20.86 -21.75
N ALA A 607 -4.91 -20.12 -21.18
CA ALA A 607 -6.01 -19.54 -21.94
C ALA A 607 -5.51 -18.56 -23.02
N ALA A 608 -4.50 -17.73 -22.69
CA ALA A 608 -3.87 -16.87 -23.69
C ALA A 608 -3.22 -17.70 -24.80
N GLU A 609 -2.54 -18.81 -24.50
CA GLU A 609 -1.97 -19.70 -25.51
C GLU A 609 -3.03 -20.35 -26.42
N LEU A 610 -4.16 -20.79 -25.88
CA LEU A 610 -5.27 -21.32 -26.67
C LEU A 610 -5.83 -20.30 -27.66
N VAL A 611 -5.97 -19.05 -27.22
CA VAL A 611 -6.33 -17.93 -28.10
C VAL A 611 -5.27 -17.73 -29.21
N ALA A 612 -4.03 -18.20 -29.01
CA ALA A 612 -2.96 -18.09 -30.03
C ALA A 612 -3.21 -19.06 -31.18
N ALA A 613 -3.74 -20.22 -30.81
CA ALA A 613 -4.09 -21.29 -31.69
C ALA A 613 -5.44 -21.07 -32.40
N GLY A 614 -6.14 -19.96 -32.10
CA GLY A 614 -7.38 -19.57 -32.75
C GLY A 614 -8.65 -19.85 -31.95
N GLU A 615 -8.53 -20.24 -30.67
CA GLU A 615 -9.70 -20.39 -29.78
C GLU A 615 -10.27 -19.03 -29.38
N GLU A 616 -11.58 -18.96 -29.17
CA GLU A 616 -12.26 -17.77 -28.63
C GLU A 616 -12.53 -17.93 -27.14
N ILE A 617 -11.94 -17.05 -26.32
CA ILE A 617 -12.18 -17.00 -24.87
C ILE A 617 -12.57 -15.57 -24.49
N GLU A 618 -13.83 -15.41 -24.05
CA GLU A 618 -14.32 -14.17 -23.44
C GLU A 618 -14.92 -14.46 -22.06
N VAL A 619 -14.48 -13.72 -21.05
CA VAL A 619 -15.13 -13.71 -19.73
C VAL A 619 -16.36 -12.81 -19.78
N THR A 620 -17.54 -13.41 -19.67
CA THR A 620 -18.84 -12.74 -19.77
C THR A 620 -19.50 -12.53 -18.41
N SER A 621 -19.05 -13.25 -17.39
CA SER A 621 -19.57 -13.21 -16.01
C SER A 621 -19.00 -12.03 -15.20
N PHE A 622 -19.32 -11.99 -13.90
CA PHE A 622 -18.77 -11.03 -12.92
C PHE A 622 -19.11 -9.56 -13.20
N ASP A 623 -20.30 -9.31 -13.73
CA ASP A 623 -20.89 -7.98 -13.79
C ASP A 623 -21.77 -7.69 -12.55
N SER A 624 -22.43 -6.54 -12.52
CA SER A 624 -23.28 -6.16 -11.39
C SER A 624 -24.47 -7.11 -11.20
N ALA A 625 -25.03 -7.68 -12.27
CA ALA A 625 -26.16 -8.57 -12.18
C ALA A 625 -25.73 -9.91 -11.59
N TRP A 626 -24.62 -10.46 -12.11
CA TRP A 626 -24.03 -11.70 -11.61
C TRP A 626 -23.74 -11.63 -10.10
N HIS A 627 -23.10 -10.56 -9.60
CA HIS A 627 -22.82 -10.44 -8.15
C HIS A 627 -24.12 -10.36 -7.32
N GLY A 628 -25.14 -9.67 -7.83
CA GLY A 628 -26.44 -9.60 -7.14
C GLY A 628 -27.12 -10.97 -7.03
N GLU A 629 -27.07 -11.76 -8.09
CA GLU A 629 -27.69 -13.09 -8.14
C GLU A 629 -26.88 -14.13 -7.33
N SER A 630 -25.55 -14.17 -7.52
CA SER A 630 -24.68 -15.15 -6.87
C SER A 630 -24.64 -15.00 -5.35
N VAL A 631 -24.56 -13.76 -4.84
CA VAL A 631 -24.58 -13.50 -3.39
C VAL A 631 -25.91 -13.89 -2.76
N ARG A 632 -27.04 -13.57 -3.41
CA ARG A 632 -28.37 -13.99 -2.92
C ARG A 632 -28.51 -15.51 -2.90
N ALA A 633 -28.03 -16.18 -3.95
CA ALA A 633 -28.05 -17.64 -4.03
C ALA A 633 -27.19 -18.28 -2.91
N ALA A 634 -25.98 -17.78 -2.69
CA ALA A 634 -25.08 -18.29 -1.66
C ALA A 634 -25.64 -18.13 -0.23
N VAL A 635 -26.26 -16.99 0.07
CA VAL A 635 -26.93 -16.79 1.37
C VAL A 635 -28.11 -17.75 1.55
N LYS A 636 -28.91 -17.98 0.50
CA LYS A 636 -30.04 -18.92 0.55
C LYS A 636 -29.59 -20.37 0.75
N ALA A 637 -28.42 -20.76 0.26
CA ALA A 637 -27.91 -22.12 0.41
C ALA A 637 -27.37 -22.44 1.83
N ARG A 638 -26.99 -21.41 2.61
CA ARG A 638 -26.45 -21.57 3.98
C ARG A 638 -27.46 -21.26 5.10
N GLY A 639 -28.60 -20.65 4.78
CA GLY A 639 -29.69 -20.36 5.72
C GLY A 639 -30.76 -21.44 5.66
#